data_AF-A0A3P1ZFR7-F1
#
_entry.id   AF-A0A3P1ZFR7-F1
#
_cell.length_a   1.000
_cell.length_b   1.000
_cell.length_c   1.000
_cell.angle_alpha   90.00
_cell.angle_beta   90.00
_cell.angle_gamma   90.00
#
_symmetry.space_group_name_H-M   'P 1'
#
loop_
_entity.id
_entity.type
_entity.pdbx_description
1 polymer ?
#
loop_
_entity_poly.entity_id
_entity_poly.type
_entity_poly.pdbx_seq_one_letter_code
_entity_poly.pdbx_strand_id
1 'polypeptide(L)'
;MSNPEIALARQIIENTNTHLFLTGKAGTGKTTFLRRLREESTKRMVVLAPTGIAAINAGGVTIHSFFQIPFAPFLPGVQYSRETFRMGERKKRLIRSLDLVVIDEISMVRADLLDNIDAVLRRHRDRHKPFGGVQLLMIGDLQQLAPVVKEEEWSLLSAHYESPFFFSANALRSTDYATVELKTVYRQRDENFIDLLNAVRNNTAGMTELQLLNARYIPNFEPRREEGYVRLVTHNHQADRINEHNLAQLPSKAFTYRAEIKGTFPEYSYPTQPDLSLKIGAQVMFVKNDGTGAHRYFNGMLGEVVSLTPTEICVRAQDTGEHIDVPREEWLNSRYALNETTMQVEEITEGVFLQFPLRTAWAITIHKSQGLTFERAIIDASASFAHGQTYVALSRCKTLEGLVLSAPIPPRAIIQDAHVQAFSEDMAQQLPTPEKVREMERLFFLQLLGEVFSFGVLLVLLDGFLRLLDEYFYKQQPATVADFKALRVDLADRIEAVSHRFARQYEHIVLTAEDYRHSPLLQERVTKAADYFLDALAPLVHLLGNTSLSTNNKVVAKRLKKHSEEMTEELRLRVALLRHVAAHGFEQKAYQQARALATLGETPDSASGKRTAKTAKANAAEKAVAKAAKPPRERTDLISLRMFESGKTVEEIAAERGLVAATVYKHLSQHVAEGTLSLADIVAPDHIARVVGFISEHPDSVSFYELMEALGDDISQAELRLILAHTRSASTS
;
A
#
# COMPACT_ATOMS: atom_id res chain seq x y z
N MET A 1 -23.45 -6.08 16.78
CA MET A 1 -24.57 -6.06 15.81
C MET A 1 -24.00 -6.29 14.42
N SER A 2 -24.55 -7.27 13.69
CA SER A 2 -24.16 -7.58 12.31
C SER A 2 -24.70 -6.50 11.37
N ASN A 3 -23.83 -5.83 10.60
CA ASN A 3 -24.23 -4.89 9.57
C ASN A 3 -24.23 -5.65 8.22
N PRO A 4 -25.40 -5.86 7.57
CA PRO A 4 -25.51 -6.73 6.41
C PRO A 4 -24.75 -6.19 5.20
N GLU A 5 -24.67 -4.87 5.02
CA GLU A 5 -23.93 -4.25 3.92
C GLU A 5 -22.42 -4.45 4.08
N ILE A 6 -21.90 -4.37 5.32
CA ILE A 6 -20.50 -4.70 5.62
C ILE A 6 -20.20 -6.19 5.32
N ALA A 7 -21.13 -7.09 5.66
CA ALA A 7 -20.97 -8.51 5.38
C ALA A 7 -20.99 -8.79 3.87
N LEU A 8 -21.88 -8.14 3.13
CA LEU A 8 -21.97 -8.21 1.67
C LEU A 8 -20.70 -7.68 0.98
N ALA A 9 -20.20 -6.51 1.40
CA ALA A 9 -18.95 -5.96 0.89
C ALA A 9 -17.78 -6.91 1.12
N ARG A 10 -17.69 -7.52 2.31
CA ARG A 10 -16.66 -8.52 2.62
C ARG A 10 -16.80 -9.75 1.73
N GLN A 11 -18.02 -10.25 1.53
CA GLN A 11 -18.29 -11.40 0.68
C GLN A 11 -17.81 -11.18 -0.75
N ILE A 12 -18.15 -10.03 -1.35
CA ILE A 12 -17.72 -9.67 -2.71
C ILE A 12 -16.19 -9.58 -2.76
N ILE A 13 -15.56 -8.90 -1.80
CA ILE A 13 -14.10 -8.74 -1.80
C ILE A 13 -13.37 -10.06 -1.61
N GLU A 14 -13.78 -10.94 -0.70
CA GLU A 14 -13.04 -12.18 -0.44
C GLU A 14 -13.32 -13.28 -1.46
N ASN A 15 -14.57 -13.38 -1.92
CA ASN A 15 -15.03 -14.54 -2.68
C ASN A 15 -15.21 -14.29 -4.18
N THR A 16 -14.85 -13.10 -4.68
CA THR A 16 -14.94 -12.77 -6.11
C THR A 16 -13.66 -12.07 -6.59
N ASN A 17 -13.58 -11.77 -7.89
CA ASN A 17 -12.65 -10.83 -8.50
C ASN A 17 -13.31 -9.53 -8.98
N THR A 18 -14.60 -9.33 -8.67
CA THR A 18 -15.36 -8.16 -9.12
C THR A 18 -14.87 -6.92 -8.37
N HIS A 19 -14.60 -5.81 -9.07
CA HIS A 19 -14.28 -4.56 -8.41
C HIS A 19 -15.46 -4.11 -7.54
N LEU A 20 -15.19 -3.45 -6.42
CA LEU A 20 -16.22 -2.98 -5.50
C LEU A 20 -16.07 -1.48 -5.26
N PHE A 21 -17.14 -0.73 -5.50
CA PHE A 21 -17.30 0.60 -4.96
C PHE A 21 -18.08 0.53 -3.64
N LEU A 22 -17.38 0.78 -2.53
CA LEU A 22 -17.96 0.86 -1.20
C LEU A 22 -18.19 2.32 -0.83
N THR A 23 -19.46 2.72 -0.81
CA THR A 23 -19.87 4.07 -0.46
C THR A 23 -20.71 4.11 0.81
N GLY A 24 -21.12 5.31 1.21
CA GLY A 24 -21.99 5.55 2.35
C GLY A 24 -21.67 6.90 2.97
N LYS A 25 -22.61 7.40 3.77
CA LYS A 25 -22.50 8.70 4.43
C LYS A 25 -21.26 8.80 5.34
N ALA A 26 -20.92 10.01 5.75
CA ALA A 26 -19.92 10.21 6.79
C ALA A 26 -20.30 9.42 8.07
N GLY A 27 -19.34 8.72 8.67
CA GLY A 27 -19.58 7.99 9.92
C GLY A 27 -20.29 6.64 9.80
N THR A 28 -20.37 6.04 8.61
CA THR A 28 -21.03 4.73 8.40
C THR A 28 -20.12 3.50 8.61
N GLY A 29 -18.87 3.70 9.02
CA GLY A 29 -17.95 2.60 9.35
C GLY A 29 -16.99 2.15 8.25
N LYS A 30 -16.85 2.92 7.14
CA LYS A 30 -15.91 2.63 6.03
C LYS A 30 -14.46 2.35 6.50
N THR A 31 -13.90 3.23 7.33
CA THR A 31 -12.54 3.06 7.89
C THR A 31 -12.43 1.82 8.77
N THR A 32 -13.49 1.48 9.52
CA THR A 32 -13.53 0.26 10.34
C THR A 32 -13.56 -1.00 9.49
N PHE A 33 -14.30 -0.99 8.37
CA PHE A 33 -14.29 -2.07 7.39
C PHE A 33 -12.88 -2.29 6.82
N LEU A 34 -12.23 -1.22 6.37
CA LEU A 34 -10.87 -1.28 5.82
C LEU A 34 -9.87 -1.87 6.83
N ARG A 35 -9.92 -1.41 8.09
CA ARG A 35 -9.02 -1.92 9.14
C ARG A 35 -9.19 -3.43 9.36
N ARG A 36 -10.43 -3.92 9.46
CA ARG A 36 -10.70 -5.36 9.61
C ARG A 36 -10.30 -6.16 8.38
N LEU A 37 -10.56 -5.65 7.18
CA LEU A 37 -10.13 -6.29 5.95
C LEU A 37 -8.60 -6.48 5.93
N ARG A 38 -7.84 -5.51 6.44
CA ARG A 38 -6.39 -5.59 6.57
C ARG A 38 -5.89 -6.64 7.53
N GLU A 39 -6.61 -6.85 8.63
CA GLU A 39 -6.25 -7.85 9.64
C GLU A 39 -6.66 -9.27 9.23
N GLU A 40 -7.76 -9.42 8.50
CA GLU A 40 -8.41 -10.72 8.27
C GLU A 40 -8.31 -11.26 6.84
N SER A 41 -8.01 -10.44 5.83
CA SER A 41 -7.98 -10.87 4.43
C SER A 41 -6.77 -11.74 4.10
N THR A 42 -6.97 -12.75 3.26
CA THR A 42 -5.87 -13.56 2.69
C THR A 42 -5.32 -12.98 1.39
N LYS A 43 -5.95 -11.94 0.82
CA LYS A 43 -5.51 -11.32 -0.42
C LYS A 43 -4.27 -10.46 -0.21
N ARG A 44 -3.30 -10.56 -1.11
CA ARG A 44 -2.14 -9.66 -1.11
C ARG A 44 -2.60 -8.30 -1.59
N MET A 45 -2.69 -7.36 -0.67
CA MET A 45 -3.25 -6.06 -0.96
C MET A 45 -2.35 -4.90 -0.57
N VAL A 46 -2.62 -3.76 -1.20
CA VAL A 46 -2.04 -2.47 -0.86
C VAL A 46 -3.17 -1.47 -0.63
N VAL A 47 -2.99 -0.61 0.38
CA VAL A 47 -3.92 0.47 0.69
C VAL A 47 -3.34 1.78 0.17
N LEU A 48 -4.08 2.43 -0.71
CA LEU A 48 -3.70 3.65 -1.39
C LEU A 48 -4.69 4.77 -1.07
N ALA A 49 -4.22 6.00 -1.13
CA ALA A 49 -5.07 7.18 -1.04
C ALA A 49 -4.54 8.32 -1.94
N PRO A 50 -5.37 9.30 -2.33
CA PRO A 50 -4.96 10.40 -3.20
C PRO A 50 -4.05 11.42 -2.50
N THR A 51 -4.18 11.59 -1.18
CA THR A 51 -3.43 12.59 -0.40
C THR A 51 -2.59 11.93 0.70
N GLY A 52 -1.53 12.60 1.15
CA GLY A 52 -0.63 12.09 2.21
C GLY A 52 -1.34 11.85 3.54
N ILE A 53 -2.22 12.77 3.96
CA ILE A 53 -2.99 12.63 5.21
C ILE A 53 -3.97 11.47 5.11
N ALA A 54 -4.69 11.33 3.98
CA ALA A 54 -5.59 10.20 3.77
C ALA A 54 -4.84 8.86 3.77
N ALA A 55 -3.66 8.81 3.16
CA ALA A 55 -2.81 7.61 3.15
C ALA A 55 -2.39 7.22 4.57
N ILE A 56 -1.91 8.17 5.38
CA ILE A 56 -1.53 7.92 6.78
C ILE A 56 -2.75 7.42 7.58
N ASN A 57 -3.91 8.06 7.42
CA ASN A 57 -5.13 7.68 8.14
C ASN A 57 -5.65 6.28 7.75
N ALA A 58 -5.52 5.91 6.49
CA ALA A 58 -5.89 4.59 5.97
C ALA A 58 -4.86 3.50 6.34
N GLY A 59 -3.71 3.89 6.91
CA GLY A 59 -2.57 2.97 7.12
C GLY A 59 -1.99 2.48 5.79
N GLY A 60 -1.87 3.38 4.82
CA GLY A 60 -1.41 3.09 3.48
C GLY A 60 -0.43 4.14 2.96
N VAL A 61 -0.26 4.16 1.64
CA VAL A 61 0.64 5.10 0.94
C VAL A 61 -0.12 5.88 -0.12
N THR A 62 0.48 6.93 -0.69
CA THR A 62 -0.19 7.67 -1.75
C THR A 62 -0.17 6.89 -3.08
N ILE A 63 -1.20 7.09 -3.91
CA ILE A 63 -1.24 6.51 -5.27
C ILE A 63 0.03 6.88 -6.06
N HIS A 64 0.41 8.15 -6.01
CA HIS A 64 1.58 8.69 -6.69
C HIS A 64 2.88 8.02 -6.23
N SER A 65 3.10 7.87 -4.92
CA SER A 65 4.32 7.24 -4.41
C SER A 65 4.35 5.74 -4.70
N PHE A 66 3.21 5.05 -4.62
CA PHE A 66 3.14 3.63 -4.88
C PHE A 66 3.41 3.29 -6.34
N PHE A 67 2.71 3.93 -7.28
CA PHE A 67 2.85 3.63 -8.70
C PHE A 67 3.94 4.46 -9.39
N GLN A 68 4.65 5.31 -8.65
CA GLN A 68 5.67 6.22 -9.20
C GLN A 68 5.11 7.08 -10.35
N ILE A 69 3.87 7.54 -10.18
CA ILE A 69 3.12 8.32 -11.16
C ILE A 69 3.43 9.82 -10.95
N PRO A 70 3.81 10.57 -12.00
CA PRO A 70 3.96 12.03 -11.89
C PRO A 70 2.61 12.73 -11.68
N PHE A 71 2.62 13.93 -11.10
CA PHE A 71 1.41 14.73 -10.89
C PHE A 71 0.80 15.32 -12.17
N ALA A 72 1.50 15.21 -13.31
CA ALA A 72 1.02 15.71 -14.59
C ALA A 72 -0.21 14.91 -15.10
N PRO A 73 -1.14 15.54 -15.85
CA PRO A 73 -2.29 14.86 -16.44
C PRO A 73 -1.92 13.65 -17.31
N PHE A 74 -2.72 12.59 -17.22
CA PHE A 74 -2.59 11.41 -18.05
C PHE A 74 -3.56 11.44 -19.24
N LEU A 75 -3.02 11.40 -20.45
CA LEU A 75 -3.71 11.50 -21.72
C LEU A 75 -3.68 10.13 -22.41
N PRO A 76 -4.85 9.50 -22.61
CA PRO A 76 -4.95 8.24 -23.34
C PRO A 76 -4.32 8.33 -24.74
N GLY A 77 -3.57 7.29 -25.13
CA GLY A 77 -2.97 7.20 -26.47
C GLY A 77 -1.64 7.97 -26.63
N VAL A 78 -1.26 8.81 -25.67
CA VAL A 78 0.06 9.48 -25.69
C VAL A 78 1.16 8.50 -25.29
N GLN A 79 2.24 8.45 -26.09
CA GLN A 79 3.41 7.66 -25.76
C GLN A 79 4.27 8.38 -24.73
N TYR A 80 4.10 7.99 -23.47
CA TYR A 80 4.98 8.43 -22.40
C TYR A 80 6.36 7.78 -22.51
N SER A 81 7.42 8.54 -22.20
CA SER A 81 8.79 8.02 -22.20
C SER A 81 8.90 6.77 -21.33
N ARG A 82 9.69 5.79 -21.80
CA ARG A 82 9.99 4.57 -21.03
C ARG A 82 10.63 4.89 -19.67
N GLU A 83 11.27 6.05 -19.54
CA GLU A 83 11.91 6.51 -18.31
C GLU A 83 10.91 7.00 -17.26
N THR A 84 9.76 7.53 -17.67
CA THR A 84 8.70 8.04 -16.78
C THR A 84 8.09 6.95 -15.89
N PHE A 85 8.21 5.68 -16.29
CA PHE A 85 7.67 4.52 -15.57
C PHE A 85 8.75 3.47 -15.24
N ARG A 86 10.01 3.88 -15.08
CA ARG A 86 11.10 2.96 -14.73
C ARG A 86 10.98 2.51 -13.27
N MET A 87 10.47 1.30 -13.08
CA MET A 87 10.43 0.63 -11.79
C MET A 87 11.58 -0.38 -11.66
N GLY A 88 12.13 -0.51 -10.44
CA GLY A 88 13.07 -1.59 -10.11
C GLY A 88 12.38 -2.97 -10.08
N GLU A 89 13.14 -4.05 -10.27
CA GLU A 89 12.60 -5.42 -10.32
C GLU A 89 11.82 -5.80 -9.05
N ARG A 90 12.28 -5.37 -7.87
CA ARG A 90 11.57 -5.60 -6.60
C ARG A 90 10.15 -5.04 -6.64
N LYS A 91 9.97 -3.83 -7.19
CA LYS A 91 8.67 -3.17 -7.29
C LYS A 91 7.77 -3.83 -8.33
N LYS A 92 8.35 -4.27 -9.46
CA LYS A 92 7.61 -5.05 -10.47
C LYS A 92 7.10 -6.37 -9.91
N ARG A 93 7.91 -7.09 -9.13
CA ARG A 93 7.49 -8.32 -8.43
C ARG A 93 6.34 -8.04 -7.46
N LEU A 94 6.43 -6.96 -6.68
CA LEU A 94 5.33 -6.55 -5.80
C LEU A 94 4.04 -6.31 -6.59
N ILE A 95 4.08 -5.51 -7.67
CA ILE A 95 2.90 -5.23 -8.50
C ILE A 95 2.33 -6.50 -9.12
N ARG A 96 3.18 -7.41 -9.61
CA ARG A 96 2.76 -8.72 -10.13
C ARG A 96 2.01 -9.55 -9.10
N SER A 97 2.46 -9.49 -7.84
CA SER A 97 1.88 -10.28 -6.75
C SER A 97 0.55 -9.74 -6.20
N LEU A 98 0.11 -8.54 -6.56
CA LEU A 98 -1.12 -7.96 -5.99
C LEU A 98 -2.36 -8.74 -6.42
N ASP A 99 -3.22 -9.06 -5.46
CA ASP A 99 -4.56 -9.60 -5.69
C ASP A 99 -5.64 -8.52 -5.56
N LEU A 100 -5.40 -7.51 -4.70
CA LEU A 100 -6.35 -6.43 -4.40
C LEU A 100 -5.62 -5.08 -4.26
N VAL A 101 -6.16 -4.03 -4.86
CA VAL A 101 -5.74 -2.65 -4.63
C VAL A 101 -6.91 -1.92 -3.98
N VAL A 102 -6.67 -1.40 -2.77
CA VAL A 102 -7.64 -0.57 -2.06
C VAL A 102 -7.31 0.89 -2.31
N ILE A 103 -8.31 1.68 -2.69
CA ILE A 103 -8.19 3.13 -2.85
C ILE A 103 -9.20 3.79 -1.91
N ASP A 104 -8.71 4.35 -0.80
CA ASP A 104 -9.52 5.16 0.10
C ASP A 104 -9.63 6.60 -0.41
N GLU A 105 -10.73 7.27 -0.08
CA GLU A 105 -11.11 8.59 -0.60
C GLU A 105 -11.14 8.66 -2.14
N ILE A 106 -11.71 7.64 -2.80
CA ILE A 106 -11.81 7.55 -4.27
C ILE A 106 -12.52 8.76 -4.91
N SER A 107 -13.37 9.48 -4.18
CA SER A 107 -14.07 10.67 -4.68
C SER A 107 -13.11 11.80 -5.09
N MET A 108 -11.90 11.85 -4.53
CA MET A 108 -10.86 12.82 -4.90
C MET A 108 -9.96 12.33 -6.04
N VAL A 109 -10.12 11.10 -6.51
CA VAL A 109 -9.29 10.52 -7.57
C VAL A 109 -9.82 10.95 -8.93
N ARG A 110 -8.94 11.53 -9.75
CA ARG A 110 -9.28 11.92 -11.12
C ARG A 110 -9.43 10.70 -12.04
N ALA A 111 -10.27 10.82 -13.07
CA ALA A 111 -10.46 9.80 -14.11
C ALA A 111 -9.12 9.38 -14.75
N ASP A 112 -8.29 10.35 -15.09
CA ASP A 112 -6.99 10.13 -15.74
C ASP A 112 -5.99 9.40 -14.84
N LEU A 113 -6.02 9.69 -13.54
CA LEU A 113 -5.18 9.00 -12.57
C LEU A 113 -5.57 7.52 -12.46
N LEU A 114 -6.87 7.20 -12.51
CA LEU A 114 -7.34 5.81 -12.49
C LEU A 114 -6.97 5.05 -13.78
N ASP A 115 -7.06 5.69 -14.95
CA ASP A 115 -6.58 5.12 -16.22
C ASP A 115 -5.05 4.94 -16.23
N ASN A 116 -4.30 5.82 -15.55
CA ASN A 116 -2.86 5.66 -15.38
C ASN A 116 -2.52 4.44 -14.49
N ILE A 117 -3.28 4.23 -13.39
CA ILE A 117 -3.16 3.02 -12.58
C ILE A 117 -3.40 1.77 -13.45
N ASP A 118 -4.45 1.76 -14.27
CA ASP A 118 -4.72 0.67 -15.21
C ASP A 118 -3.53 0.41 -16.15
N ALA A 119 -3.00 1.46 -16.78
CA ALA A 119 -1.87 1.36 -17.70
C ALA A 119 -0.63 0.74 -17.04
N VAL A 120 -0.31 1.16 -15.80
CA VAL A 120 0.81 0.60 -15.02
C VAL A 120 0.57 -0.86 -14.68
N LEU A 121 -0.64 -1.22 -14.23
CA LEU A 121 -0.99 -2.60 -13.88
C LEU A 121 -0.98 -3.52 -15.12
N ARG A 122 -1.56 -3.11 -16.25
CA ARG A 122 -1.53 -3.85 -17.52
C ARG A 122 -0.11 -4.05 -18.04
N ARG A 123 0.77 -3.06 -17.86
CA ARG A 123 2.17 -3.15 -18.29
C ARG A 123 2.98 -4.17 -17.50
N HIS A 124 2.69 -4.33 -16.20
CA HIS A 124 3.49 -5.18 -15.31
C HIS A 124 2.84 -6.52 -14.97
N ARG A 125 1.52 -6.67 -15.19
CA ARG A 125 0.74 -7.90 -14.99
C ARG A 125 0.20 -8.43 -16.33
N ASP A 126 -1.11 -8.53 -16.48
CA ASP A 126 -1.80 -8.99 -17.69
C ASP A 126 -2.22 -7.79 -18.55
N ARG A 127 -1.62 -7.65 -19.74
CA ARG A 127 -1.89 -6.52 -20.64
C ARG A 127 -3.31 -6.51 -21.22
N HIS A 128 -4.02 -7.63 -21.17
CA HIS A 128 -5.33 -7.81 -21.80
C HIS A 128 -6.49 -7.69 -20.81
N LYS A 129 -6.20 -7.68 -19.50
CA LYS A 129 -7.22 -7.52 -18.46
C LYS A 129 -7.25 -6.09 -17.93
N PRO A 130 -8.43 -5.50 -17.68
CA PRO A 130 -8.55 -4.26 -16.92
C PRO A 130 -7.81 -4.34 -15.58
N PHE A 131 -7.13 -3.26 -15.21
CA PHE A 131 -6.26 -3.13 -14.05
C PHE A 131 -5.26 -4.29 -13.92
N GLY A 132 -4.79 -4.81 -15.05
CA GLY A 132 -3.90 -5.96 -15.10
C GLY A 132 -4.47 -7.23 -14.46
N GLY A 133 -5.80 -7.32 -14.27
CA GLY A 133 -6.51 -8.39 -13.56
C GLY A 133 -6.45 -8.29 -12.02
N VAL A 134 -6.15 -7.11 -11.45
CA VAL A 134 -6.19 -6.88 -9.99
C VAL A 134 -7.60 -6.48 -9.60
N GLN A 135 -8.13 -6.99 -8.49
CA GLN A 135 -9.42 -6.50 -7.98
C GLN A 135 -9.23 -5.10 -7.36
N LEU A 136 -10.21 -4.22 -7.53
CA LEU A 136 -10.20 -2.89 -6.93
C LEU A 136 -11.24 -2.82 -5.82
N LEU A 137 -10.86 -2.26 -4.68
CA LEU A 137 -11.79 -1.81 -3.64
C LEU A 137 -11.68 -0.29 -3.58
N MET A 138 -12.70 0.38 -4.12
CA MET A 138 -12.80 1.83 -4.15
C MET A 138 -13.68 2.26 -2.97
N ILE A 139 -13.14 3.03 -2.03
CA ILE A 139 -13.85 3.49 -0.83
C ILE A 139 -13.99 5.00 -0.90
N GLY A 140 -15.19 5.53 -0.74
CA GLY A 140 -15.39 6.98 -0.69
C GLY A 140 -16.86 7.40 -0.69
N ASP A 141 -17.08 8.70 -0.63
CA ASP A 141 -18.41 9.31 -0.62
C ASP A 141 -18.44 10.37 -1.73
N LEU A 142 -19.24 10.11 -2.77
CA LEU A 142 -19.32 10.99 -3.95
C LEU A 142 -19.80 12.40 -3.62
N GLN A 143 -20.55 12.52 -2.53
CA GLN A 143 -21.12 13.78 -2.08
C GLN A 143 -20.13 14.61 -1.24
N GLN A 144 -18.93 14.08 -0.99
CA GLN A 144 -17.83 14.84 -0.38
C GLN A 144 -17.04 15.60 -1.44
N LEU A 145 -15.74 15.81 -1.22
CA LEU A 145 -14.93 16.63 -2.10
C LEU A 145 -14.69 15.92 -3.44
N ALA A 146 -15.02 16.65 -4.51
CA ALA A 146 -14.67 16.35 -5.89
C ALA A 146 -13.14 16.42 -6.09
N PRO A 147 -12.62 15.78 -7.16
CA PRO A 147 -11.21 15.94 -7.52
C PRO A 147 -10.89 17.40 -7.85
N VAL A 148 -9.73 17.87 -7.40
CA VAL A 148 -9.24 19.22 -7.75
C VAL A 148 -8.57 19.15 -9.12
N VAL A 149 -9.13 19.86 -10.10
CA VAL A 149 -8.60 19.94 -11.46
C VAL A 149 -8.46 21.41 -11.86
N LYS A 150 -7.28 21.82 -12.32
CA LYS A 150 -7.07 23.18 -12.83
C LYS A 150 -7.72 23.33 -14.21
N GLU A 151 -8.18 24.52 -14.57
CA GLU A 151 -8.80 24.77 -15.89
C GLU A 151 -7.88 24.40 -17.06
N GLU A 152 -6.58 24.68 -16.94
CA GLU A 152 -5.57 24.30 -17.94
C GLU A 152 -5.46 22.78 -18.11
N GLU A 153 -5.51 22.01 -17.01
CA GLU A 153 -5.48 20.56 -17.04
C GLU A 153 -6.79 20.00 -17.62
N TRP A 154 -7.93 20.57 -17.22
CA TRP A 154 -9.24 20.15 -17.71
C TRP A 154 -9.41 20.40 -19.21
N SER A 155 -8.85 21.49 -19.73
CA SER A 155 -8.84 21.78 -21.17
C SER A 155 -8.17 20.68 -22.00
N LEU A 156 -7.19 19.98 -21.42
CA LEU A 156 -6.55 18.81 -22.05
C LEU A 156 -7.35 17.52 -21.83
N LEU A 157 -7.90 17.33 -20.63
CA LEU A 157 -8.58 16.10 -20.23
C LEU A 157 -9.99 15.96 -20.82
N SER A 158 -10.71 17.06 -21.01
CA SER A 158 -12.10 17.08 -21.48
C SER A 158 -12.31 16.46 -22.87
N ALA A 159 -11.26 16.38 -23.70
CA ALA A 159 -11.30 15.68 -24.98
C ALA A 159 -11.35 14.13 -24.83
N HIS A 160 -10.96 13.60 -23.67
CA HIS A 160 -10.81 12.18 -23.41
C HIS A 160 -11.75 11.63 -22.34
N TYR A 161 -12.26 12.49 -21.46
CA TYR A 161 -13.09 12.12 -20.32
C TYR A 161 -14.32 13.01 -20.24
N GLU A 162 -15.48 12.41 -19.97
CA GLU A 162 -16.75 13.13 -19.81
C GLU A 162 -16.75 14.06 -18.60
N SER A 163 -16.08 13.64 -17.53
CA SER A 163 -15.96 14.39 -16.28
C SER A 163 -14.62 14.07 -15.59
N PRO A 164 -14.18 14.88 -14.62
CA PRO A 164 -12.92 14.60 -13.91
C PRO A 164 -13.04 13.46 -12.90
N PHE A 165 -14.24 12.95 -12.60
CA PHE A 165 -14.45 11.94 -11.55
C PHE A 165 -13.95 10.55 -11.96
N PHE A 166 -13.51 9.76 -10.98
CA PHE A 166 -12.98 8.41 -11.21
C PHE A 166 -13.89 7.50 -12.05
N PHE A 167 -15.22 7.64 -11.93
CA PHE A 167 -16.19 6.83 -12.68
C PHE A 167 -16.21 7.14 -14.19
N SER A 168 -15.59 8.23 -14.63
CA SER A 168 -15.39 8.54 -16.06
C SER A 168 -14.13 7.91 -16.65
N ALA A 169 -13.31 7.21 -15.86
CA ALA A 169 -12.13 6.51 -16.34
C ALA A 169 -12.50 5.43 -17.38
N ASN A 170 -11.77 5.35 -18.49
CA ASN A 170 -12.08 4.39 -19.56
C ASN A 170 -11.86 2.94 -19.11
N ALA A 171 -10.83 2.71 -18.30
CA ALA A 171 -10.54 1.40 -17.73
C ALA A 171 -11.68 0.91 -16.84
N LEU A 172 -12.28 1.79 -16.03
CA LEU A 172 -13.39 1.41 -15.15
C LEU A 172 -14.70 1.19 -15.94
N ARG A 173 -15.00 2.06 -16.92
CA ARG A 173 -16.18 1.91 -17.80
C ARG A 173 -16.15 0.67 -18.68
N SER A 174 -14.97 0.10 -18.92
CA SER A 174 -14.80 -1.17 -19.64
C SER A 174 -14.89 -2.41 -18.73
N THR A 175 -15.30 -2.24 -17.47
CA THR A 175 -15.46 -3.32 -16.49
C THR A 175 -16.83 -3.31 -15.83
N ASP A 176 -17.27 -4.50 -15.42
CA ASP A 176 -18.36 -4.63 -14.45
C ASP A 176 -17.80 -4.53 -13.04
N TYR A 177 -18.47 -3.74 -12.19
CA TYR A 177 -18.15 -3.63 -10.77
C TYR A 177 -19.42 -3.57 -9.94
N ALA A 178 -19.32 -4.03 -8.69
CA ALA A 178 -20.42 -4.00 -7.75
C ALA A 178 -20.36 -2.70 -6.93
N THR A 179 -21.51 -2.26 -6.45
CA THR A 179 -21.63 -1.12 -5.55
C THR A 179 -22.31 -1.55 -4.26
N VAL A 180 -21.77 -1.14 -3.11
CA VAL A 180 -22.41 -1.34 -1.80
C VAL A 180 -22.46 0.00 -1.07
N GLU A 181 -23.65 0.41 -0.65
CA GLU A 181 -23.84 1.62 0.17
C GLU A 181 -24.07 1.23 1.64
N LEU A 182 -23.19 1.72 2.53
CA LEU A 182 -23.39 1.60 3.98
C LEU A 182 -24.42 2.64 4.46
N LYS A 183 -25.54 2.16 4.99
CA LYS A 183 -26.68 3.00 5.38
C LYS A 183 -26.65 3.45 6.85
N THR A 184 -26.12 2.63 7.74
CA THR A 184 -26.15 2.89 9.18
C THR A 184 -25.12 3.95 9.58
N VAL A 185 -25.58 5.12 10.01
CA VAL A 185 -24.73 6.22 10.51
C VAL A 185 -24.52 6.06 12.01
N TYR A 186 -23.26 6.07 12.46
CA TYR A 186 -22.91 5.91 13.89
C TYR A 186 -22.46 7.21 14.58
N ARG A 187 -22.33 8.33 13.85
CA ARG A 187 -21.61 9.54 14.31
C ARG A 187 -22.50 10.65 14.88
N GLN A 188 -23.76 10.83 14.46
CA GLN A 188 -24.58 12.00 14.85
C GLN A 188 -25.85 11.62 15.65
N ARG A 189 -26.26 12.48 16.60
CA ARG A 189 -27.36 12.25 17.56
C ARG A 189 -28.61 13.11 17.31
N ASP A 190 -28.57 14.08 16.39
CA ASP A 190 -29.64 15.04 16.11
C ASP A 190 -30.29 14.77 14.74
N GLU A 191 -31.52 14.25 14.74
CA GLU A 191 -32.25 13.87 13.52
C GLU A 191 -32.57 15.08 12.62
N ASN A 192 -32.93 16.23 13.18
CA ASN A 192 -33.32 17.40 12.40
C ASN A 192 -32.13 17.96 11.61
N PHE A 193 -30.96 18.01 12.24
CA PHE A 193 -29.75 18.48 11.57
C PHE A 193 -29.26 17.45 10.53
N ILE A 194 -29.42 16.15 10.79
CA ILE A 194 -29.13 15.09 9.81
C ILE A 194 -29.99 15.24 8.56
N ASP A 195 -31.29 15.51 8.71
CA ASP A 195 -32.20 15.69 7.59
C ASP A 195 -31.86 16.93 6.77
N LEU A 196 -31.50 18.03 7.44
CA LEU A 196 -31.00 19.23 6.78
C LEU A 196 -29.72 18.95 5.98
N LEU A 197 -28.74 18.26 6.58
CA LEU A 197 -27.50 17.88 5.90
C LEU A 197 -27.75 16.93 4.74
N ASN A 198 -28.70 15.99 4.87
CA ASN A 198 -29.11 15.09 3.79
C ASN A 198 -29.80 15.87 2.67
N ALA A 199 -30.61 16.89 2.98
CA ALA A 199 -31.23 17.73 1.99
C ALA A 199 -30.19 18.53 1.19
N VAL A 200 -29.16 19.07 1.86
CA VAL A 200 -28.02 19.70 1.17
C VAL A 200 -27.23 18.68 0.34
N ARG A 201 -26.98 17.49 0.90
CA ARG A 201 -26.26 16.39 0.25
C ARG A 201 -26.95 15.93 -1.03
N ASN A 202 -28.26 15.77 -0.99
CA ASN A 202 -29.07 15.23 -2.08
C ASN A 202 -29.61 16.33 -3.01
N ASN A 203 -29.23 17.59 -2.78
CA ASN A 203 -29.75 18.76 -3.48
C ASN A 203 -31.29 18.89 -3.45
N THR A 204 -31.92 18.47 -2.35
CA THR A 204 -33.36 18.65 -2.10
C THR A 204 -33.64 19.77 -1.10
N ALA A 205 -32.61 20.54 -0.71
CA ALA A 205 -32.75 21.70 0.17
C ALA A 205 -33.54 22.80 -0.55
N GLY A 206 -34.79 22.98 -0.14
CA GLY A 206 -35.67 24.04 -0.61
C GLY A 206 -35.45 25.34 0.15
N MET A 207 -36.41 26.26 0.01
CA MET A 207 -36.34 27.56 0.66
C MET A 207 -36.41 27.47 2.18
N THR A 208 -37.12 26.48 2.73
CA THR A 208 -37.26 26.28 4.18
C THR A 208 -35.94 25.83 4.80
N GLU A 209 -35.25 24.88 4.18
CA GLU A 209 -33.94 24.39 4.60
C GLU A 209 -32.88 25.50 4.50
N LEU A 210 -32.89 26.26 3.41
CA LEU A 210 -32.01 27.43 3.25
C LEU A 210 -32.30 28.52 4.27
N GLN A 211 -33.57 28.78 4.61
CA GLN A 211 -33.93 29.72 5.68
C GLN A 211 -33.40 29.23 7.03
N LEU A 212 -33.52 27.94 7.34
CA LEU A 212 -33.01 27.35 8.56
C LEU A 212 -31.47 27.47 8.65
N LEU A 213 -30.76 27.20 7.56
CA LEU A 213 -29.31 27.42 7.48
C LEU A 213 -28.96 28.90 7.63
N ASN A 214 -29.65 29.78 6.90
CA ASN A 214 -29.38 31.21 6.90
C ASN A 214 -29.79 31.90 8.21
N ALA A 215 -30.61 31.29 9.05
CA ALA A 215 -30.83 31.75 10.43
C ALA A 215 -29.54 31.70 11.27
N ARG A 216 -28.53 30.94 10.84
CA ARG A 216 -27.19 30.89 11.44
C ARG A 216 -26.21 31.92 10.87
N TYR A 217 -26.65 32.77 9.94
CA TYR A 217 -25.87 33.92 9.49
C TYR A 217 -25.88 35.02 10.55
N ILE A 218 -24.72 35.28 11.13
CA ILE A 218 -24.53 36.34 12.13
C ILE A 218 -23.52 37.34 11.56
N PRO A 219 -23.96 38.53 11.11
CA PRO A 219 -23.08 39.51 10.50
C PRO A 219 -22.03 40.00 11.52
N ASN A 220 -20.78 40.10 11.07
CA ASN A 220 -19.63 40.54 11.89
C ASN A 220 -19.46 39.74 13.20
N PHE A 221 -19.79 38.44 13.17
CA PHE A 221 -19.59 37.59 14.33
C PHE A 221 -18.11 37.44 14.67
N GLU A 222 -17.73 37.99 15.82
CA GLU A 222 -16.43 37.80 16.44
C GLU A 222 -16.60 36.88 17.66
N PRO A 223 -16.15 35.62 17.57
CA PRO A 223 -16.26 34.71 18.69
C PRO A 223 -15.36 35.15 19.84
N ARG A 224 -15.82 34.97 21.07
CA ARG A 224 -14.93 35.05 22.24
C ARG A 224 -13.91 33.92 22.16
N ARG A 225 -12.67 34.18 22.57
CA ARG A 225 -11.57 33.19 22.51
C ARG A 225 -11.91 31.89 23.25
N GLU A 226 -12.60 32.01 24.39
CA GLU A 226 -13.03 30.90 25.24
C GLU A 226 -14.06 29.97 24.58
N GLU A 227 -14.76 30.46 23.55
CA GLU A 227 -15.75 29.66 22.83
C GLU A 227 -15.12 28.78 21.74
N GLY A 228 -13.84 29.01 21.42
CA GLY A 228 -12.98 28.30 20.48
C GLY A 228 -13.66 27.84 19.19
N TYR A 229 -14.23 28.79 18.48
CA TYR A 229 -14.69 28.55 17.11
C TYR A 229 -13.48 28.30 16.20
N VAL A 230 -13.60 27.33 15.30
CA VAL A 230 -12.69 27.18 14.16
C VAL A 230 -13.32 27.79 12.91
N ARG A 231 -12.54 28.58 12.16
CA ARG A 231 -13.00 29.12 10.87
C ARG A 231 -12.67 28.17 9.73
N LEU A 232 -13.68 27.75 8.98
CA LEU A 232 -13.52 26.95 7.77
C LEU A 232 -13.49 27.86 6.55
N VAL A 233 -12.34 27.88 5.86
CA VAL A 233 -12.10 28.71 4.68
C VAL A 233 -11.87 27.86 3.43
N THR A 234 -11.98 28.46 2.24
CA THR A 234 -11.86 27.72 0.99
C THR A 234 -10.40 27.48 0.57
N HIS A 235 -9.46 28.38 0.90
CA HIS A 235 -8.07 28.34 0.41
C HIS A 235 -7.03 28.34 1.53
N ASN A 236 -5.88 27.66 1.31
CA ASN A 236 -4.80 27.55 2.31
C ASN A 236 -4.24 28.93 2.72
N HIS A 237 -3.97 29.82 1.76
CA HIS A 237 -3.43 31.15 2.04
C HIS A 237 -4.31 31.98 2.99
N GLN A 238 -5.64 31.77 2.97
CA GLN A 238 -6.56 32.46 3.90
C GLN A 238 -6.40 31.90 5.30
N ALA A 239 -6.32 30.57 5.44
CA ALA A 239 -6.13 29.90 6.72
C ALA A 239 -4.79 30.31 7.35
N ASP A 240 -3.72 30.28 6.55
CA ASP A 240 -2.37 30.63 6.99
C ASP A 240 -2.32 32.09 7.46
N ARG A 241 -2.85 33.04 6.67
CA ARG A 241 -2.94 34.45 7.05
C ARG A 241 -3.70 34.68 8.37
N ILE A 242 -4.83 34.01 8.55
CA ILE A 242 -5.63 34.13 9.80
C ILE A 242 -4.85 33.56 10.98
N ASN A 243 -4.24 32.39 10.82
CA ASN A 243 -3.48 31.75 11.89
C ASN A 243 -2.24 32.57 12.29
N GLU A 244 -1.47 33.06 11.31
CA GLU A 244 -0.30 33.91 11.55
C GLU A 244 -0.68 35.22 12.21
N HIS A 245 -1.76 35.87 11.75
CA HIS A 245 -2.24 37.12 12.33
C HIS A 245 -2.66 36.94 13.80
N ASN A 246 -3.47 35.93 14.10
CA ASN A 246 -3.91 35.66 15.48
C ASN A 246 -2.75 35.26 16.39
N LEU A 247 -1.81 34.46 15.89
CA LEU A 247 -0.60 34.11 16.63
C LEU A 247 0.28 35.34 16.91
N ALA A 248 0.42 36.24 15.93
CA ALA A 248 1.20 37.47 16.10
C ALA A 248 0.63 38.37 17.20
N GLN A 249 -0.69 38.49 17.29
CA GLN A 249 -1.38 39.33 18.29
C GLN A 249 -1.25 38.85 19.75
N LEU A 250 -0.86 37.59 19.99
CA LEU A 250 -0.69 37.10 21.36
C LEU A 250 0.53 37.77 22.03
N PRO A 251 0.38 38.33 23.25
CA PRO A 251 1.44 39.09 23.93
C PRO A 251 2.58 38.23 24.46
N SER A 252 2.39 36.90 24.53
CA SER A 252 3.40 35.99 25.09
C SER A 252 4.57 35.78 24.13
N LYS A 253 5.71 35.36 24.68
CA LYS A 253 6.88 34.90 23.91
C LYS A 253 6.50 33.70 23.03
N ALA A 254 7.00 33.68 21.80
CA ALA A 254 6.87 32.54 20.90
C ALA A 254 7.92 31.47 21.22
N PHE A 255 7.50 30.20 21.16
CA PHE A 255 8.36 29.02 21.20
C PHE A 255 8.22 28.28 19.87
N THR A 256 9.34 27.88 19.29
CA THR A 256 9.37 27.13 18.03
C THR A 256 9.94 25.75 18.29
N TYR A 257 9.17 24.73 17.94
CA TYR A 257 9.54 23.33 18.08
C TYR A 257 9.86 22.75 16.71
N ARG A 258 11.11 22.32 16.53
CA ARG A 258 11.56 21.72 15.28
C ARG A 258 11.28 20.22 15.26
N ALA A 259 10.79 19.72 14.13
CA ALA A 259 10.55 18.30 13.91
C ALA A 259 11.88 17.55 13.77
N GLU A 260 11.93 16.33 14.29
CA GLU A 260 13.03 15.40 14.02
C GLU A 260 12.61 14.47 12.89
N ILE A 261 13.37 14.49 11.79
CA ILE A 261 13.09 13.66 10.61
C ILE A 261 14.23 12.66 10.48
N LYS A 262 13.90 11.38 10.54
CA LYS A 262 14.84 10.26 10.37
C LYS A 262 14.49 9.52 9.07
N GLY A 263 15.48 9.13 8.28
CA GLY A 263 15.25 8.41 7.02
C GLY A 263 14.59 9.26 5.94
N THR A 264 13.81 8.64 5.06
CA THR A 264 13.16 9.31 3.92
C THR A 264 11.72 9.69 4.26
N PHE A 265 11.44 11.00 4.36
CA PHE A 265 10.09 11.53 4.58
C PHE A 265 9.87 12.79 3.71
N PRO A 266 9.05 12.73 2.64
CA PRO A 266 8.85 13.85 1.73
C PRO A 266 8.14 15.06 2.38
N GLU A 267 8.61 16.28 2.12
CA GLU A 267 8.07 17.51 2.73
C GLU A 267 6.58 17.74 2.48
N TYR A 268 6.11 17.47 1.27
CA TYR A 268 4.68 17.61 0.91
C TYR A 268 3.77 16.64 1.67
N SER A 269 4.33 15.62 2.32
CA SER A 269 3.60 14.63 3.10
C SER A 269 3.66 14.88 4.62
N TYR A 270 4.33 15.95 5.05
CA TYR A 270 4.44 16.25 6.47
C TYR A 270 3.04 16.40 7.11
N PRO A 271 2.78 15.71 8.22
CA PRO A 271 1.47 15.69 8.87
C PRO A 271 1.18 17.02 9.58
N THR A 272 2.23 17.75 9.99
CA THR A 272 2.16 19.08 10.57
C THR A 272 3.38 19.90 10.17
N GLN A 273 3.44 21.16 10.60
CA GLN A 273 4.55 22.06 10.33
C GLN A 273 5.87 21.50 10.90
N PRO A 274 6.95 21.45 10.10
CA PRO A 274 8.26 21.01 10.60
C PRO A 274 8.79 21.98 11.66
N ASP A 275 8.53 23.28 11.50
CA ASP A 275 8.82 24.31 12.50
C ASP A 275 7.50 24.82 13.11
N LEU A 276 7.06 24.18 14.20
CA LEU A 276 5.81 24.51 14.87
C LEU A 276 6.02 25.67 15.84
N SER A 277 5.56 26.86 15.47
CA SER A 277 5.65 28.06 16.30
C SER A 277 4.35 28.30 17.08
N LEU A 278 4.45 28.41 18.41
CA LEU A 278 3.32 28.56 19.32
C LEU A 278 3.56 29.65 20.37
N LYS A 279 2.47 30.14 20.94
CA LYS A 279 2.42 31.12 22.04
C LYS A 279 1.39 30.66 23.06
N ILE A 280 1.54 31.09 24.31
CA ILE A 280 0.52 30.85 25.35
C ILE A 280 -0.76 31.59 24.92
N GLY A 281 -1.90 30.90 24.99
CA GLY A 281 -3.19 31.34 24.46
C GLY A 281 -3.42 31.03 22.99
N ALA A 282 -2.50 30.30 22.32
CA ALA A 282 -2.70 29.88 20.94
C ALA A 282 -3.79 28.79 20.84
N GLN A 283 -4.71 28.96 19.89
CA GLN A 283 -5.68 27.92 19.55
C GLN A 283 -5.02 26.90 18.62
N VAL A 284 -4.99 25.65 19.07
CA VAL A 284 -4.36 24.53 18.38
C VAL A 284 -5.35 23.41 18.12
N MET A 285 -5.06 22.59 17.13
CA MET A 285 -5.79 21.37 16.82
C MET A 285 -4.84 20.19 16.85
N PHE A 286 -5.28 19.10 17.47
CA PHE A 286 -4.57 17.83 17.45
C PHE A 286 -4.69 17.19 16.05
N VAL A 287 -3.58 16.72 15.49
CA VAL A 287 -3.54 16.09 14.15
C VAL A 287 -3.33 14.57 14.20
N LYS A 288 -3.33 13.98 15.39
CA LYS A 288 -3.16 12.54 15.63
C LYS A 288 -3.98 12.13 16.85
N ASN A 289 -4.38 10.87 16.90
CA ASN A 289 -4.98 10.28 18.10
C ASN A 289 -3.88 9.95 19.12
N ASP A 290 -4.22 10.03 20.41
CA ASP A 290 -3.30 9.69 21.51
C ASP A 290 -2.76 8.25 21.37
N GLY A 291 -1.46 8.13 21.11
CA GLY A 291 -0.78 6.85 20.91
C GLY A 291 -0.60 6.05 22.20
N THR A 292 -0.79 6.67 23.37
CA THR A 292 -0.56 6.02 24.68
C THR A 292 -1.71 5.09 25.12
N GLY A 293 -2.82 5.07 24.38
CA GLY A 293 -4.01 4.28 24.72
C GLY A 293 -4.87 4.89 25.84
N ALA A 294 -4.44 6.00 26.44
CA ALA A 294 -5.22 6.75 27.42
C ALA A 294 -6.36 7.57 26.78
N HIS A 295 -6.38 7.69 25.45
CA HIS A 295 -7.39 8.41 24.68
C HIS A 295 -7.62 9.86 25.13
N ARG A 296 -6.57 10.54 25.60
CA ARG A 296 -6.63 11.91 26.14
C ARG A 296 -6.98 12.94 25.06
N TYR A 297 -6.58 12.68 23.82
CA TYR A 297 -6.88 13.53 22.68
C TYR A 297 -7.08 12.71 21.40
N PHE A 298 -7.76 13.31 20.42
CA PHE A 298 -8.06 12.69 19.13
C PHE A 298 -7.82 13.68 17.98
N ASN A 299 -7.63 13.15 16.77
CA ASN A 299 -7.41 13.97 15.58
C ASN A 299 -8.64 14.87 15.30
N GLY A 300 -8.40 16.17 15.21
CA GLY A 300 -9.42 17.22 15.06
C GLY A 300 -9.84 17.88 16.37
N MET A 301 -9.41 17.38 17.52
CA MET A 301 -9.71 17.98 18.82
C MET A 301 -9.06 19.38 18.92
N LEU A 302 -9.83 20.37 19.37
CA LEU A 302 -9.35 21.74 19.59
C LEU A 302 -8.89 21.91 21.05
N GLY A 303 -7.94 22.81 21.23
CA GLY A 303 -7.47 23.21 22.54
C GLY A 303 -6.73 24.53 22.53
N GLU A 304 -6.46 25.04 23.72
CA GLU A 304 -5.73 26.27 23.94
C GLU A 304 -4.42 25.97 24.67
N VAL A 305 -3.31 26.52 24.17
CA VAL A 305 -2.00 26.36 24.80
C VAL A 305 -1.97 27.13 26.13
N VAL A 306 -1.79 26.43 27.25
CA VAL A 306 -1.75 27.03 28.60
C VAL A 306 -0.35 27.19 29.15
N SER A 307 0.59 26.32 28.74
CA SER A 307 2.00 26.45 29.10
C SER A 307 2.91 26.00 27.95
N LEU A 308 4.06 26.67 27.84
CA LEU A 308 5.11 26.36 26.87
C LEU A 308 6.46 26.44 27.57
N THR A 309 7.27 25.39 27.40
CA THR A 309 8.70 25.39 27.72
C THR A 309 9.47 25.01 26.45
N PRO A 310 10.82 25.11 26.43
CA PRO A 310 11.60 24.67 25.26
C PRO A 310 11.37 23.20 24.85
N THR A 311 10.86 22.36 25.77
CA THR A 311 10.72 20.92 25.56
C THR A 311 9.31 20.38 25.77
N GLU A 312 8.39 21.17 26.35
CA GLU A 312 7.06 20.70 26.74
C GLU A 312 5.97 21.68 26.32
N ILE A 313 4.79 21.13 26.03
CA ILE A 313 3.58 21.87 25.67
C ILE A 313 2.43 21.30 26.49
N CYS A 314 1.70 22.17 27.19
CA CYS A 314 0.44 21.81 27.82
C CYS A 314 -0.71 22.51 27.10
N VAL A 315 -1.72 21.73 26.71
CA VAL A 315 -2.91 22.22 26.02
C VAL A 315 -4.12 21.94 26.90
N ARG A 316 -4.91 22.98 27.17
CA ARG A 316 -6.24 22.81 27.76
C ARG A 316 -7.23 22.42 26.68
N ALA A 317 -7.80 21.23 26.82
CA ALA A 317 -8.87 20.73 25.98
C ALA A 317 -10.06 21.68 26.02
N GLN A 318 -10.60 22.03 24.85
CA GLN A 318 -11.72 22.95 24.79
C GLN A 318 -13.04 22.32 25.27
N ASP A 319 -13.25 21.05 24.94
CA ASP A 319 -14.51 20.35 25.24
C ASP A 319 -14.61 19.95 26.71
N THR A 320 -13.51 19.51 27.32
CA THR A 320 -13.48 18.98 28.69
C THR A 320 -12.88 19.95 29.71
N GLY A 321 -12.13 20.96 29.27
CA GLY A 321 -11.34 21.84 30.14
C GLY A 321 -10.11 21.17 30.75
N GLU A 322 -9.85 19.89 30.42
CA GLU A 322 -8.75 19.12 30.98
C GLU A 322 -7.40 19.63 30.45
N HIS A 323 -6.39 19.65 31.31
CA HIS A 323 -5.02 20.01 30.92
C HIS A 323 -4.30 18.75 30.42
N ILE A 324 -3.84 18.81 29.18
CA ILE A 324 -3.18 17.71 28.48
C ILE A 324 -1.73 18.09 28.23
N ASP A 325 -0.83 17.38 28.89
CA ASP A 325 0.59 17.42 28.53
C ASP A 325 0.78 16.64 27.23
N VAL A 326 1.18 17.37 26.18
CA VAL A 326 1.22 16.86 24.82
C VAL A 326 2.58 16.23 24.56
N PRO A 327 2.68 14.89 24.39
CA PRO A 327 3.93 14.26 24.04
C PRO A 327 4.26 14.52 22.56
N ARG A 328 5.55 14.37 22.20
CA ARG A 328 5.94 14.25 20.80
C ARG A 328 5.47 12.89 20.28
N GLU A 329 4.96 12.88 19.06
CA GLU A 329 4.38 11.71 18.40
C GLU A 329 5.14 11.39 17.11
N GLU A 330 5.22 10.11 16.77
CA GLU A 330 5.87 9.64 15.54
C GLU A 330 4.86 9.38 14.42
N TRP A 331 5.15 9.87 13.22
CA TRP A 331 4.47 9.45 11.99
C TRP A 331 5.46 8.66 11.15
N LEU A 332 4.99 7.54 10.63
CA LEU A 332 5.79 6.64 9.82
C LEU A 332 5.50 6.93 8.36
N ASN A 333 6.55 7.21 7.58
CA ASN A 333 6.49 7.11 6.14
C ASN A 333 6.89 5.69 5.76
N SER A 334 5.91 4.92 5.33
CA SER A 334 6.09 3.53 4.98
C SER A 334 6.07 3.32 3.48
N ARG A 335 6.70 2.23 3.04
CA ARG A 335 6.45 1.66 1.72
C ARG A 335 6.05 0.21 1.83
N TYR A 336 5.29 -0.24 0.85
CA TYR A 336 5.05 -1.67 0.69
C TYR A 336 6.27 -2.36 0.09
N ALA A 337 6.57 -3.51 0.65
CA ALA A 337 7.56 -4.45 0.15
C ALA A 337 7.01 -5.87 0.23
N LEU A 338 7.55 -6.74 -0.60
CA LEU A 338 7.29 -8.17 -0.47
C LEU A 338 8.25 -8.74 0.57
N ASN A 339 7.73 -9.50 1.54
CA ASN A 339 8.54 -10.31 2.45
C ASN A 339 9.08 -11.53 1.71
N GLU A 340 10.39 -11.76 1.79
CA GLU A 340 11.06 -12.83 1.03
C GLU A 340 10.79 -14.25 1.55
N THR A 341 10.23 -14.39 2.76
CA THR A 341 9.94 -15.69 3.39
C THR A 341 8.44 -16.01 3.43
N THR A 342 7.60 -15.03 3.78
CA THR A 342 6.15 -15.22 3.85
C THR A 342 5.46 -14.91 2.54
N MET A 343 6.14 -14.21 1.63
CA MET A 343 5.61 -13.75 0.35
C MET A 343 4.34 -12.90 0.49
N GLN A 344 4.15 -12.32 1.66
CA GLN A 344 3.09 -11.36 1.95
C GLN A 344 3.59 -9.93 1.69
N VAL A 345 2.63 -9.05 1.39
CA VAL A 345 2.90 -7.61 1.31
C VAL A 345 3.05 -7.12 2.74
N GLU A 346 4.23 -6.60 3.05
CA GLU A 346 4.56 -6.02 4.34
C GLU A 346 4.87 -4.53 4.19
N GLU A 347 4.64 -3.81 5.27
CA GLU A 347 4.88 -2.38 5.38
C GLU A 347 6.27 -2.18 6.00
N ILE A 348 7.16 -1.49 5.29
CA ILE A 348 8.51 -1.16 5.74
C ILE A 348 8.58 0.35 5.95
N THR A 349 8.92 0.77 7.17
CA THR A 349 9.20 2.18 7.50
C THR A 349 10.47 2.65 6.80
N GLU A 350 10.35 3.67 5.95
CA GLU A 350 11.50 4.35 5.31
C GLU A 350 11.93 5.60 6.04
N GLY A 351 10.99 6.25 6.72
CA GLY A 351 11.26 7.44 7.50
C GLY A 351 10.30 7.64 8.65
N VAL A 352 10.74 8.44 9.61
CA VAL A 352 9.99 8.82 10.80
C VAL A 352 10.01 10.33 10.90
N PHE A 353 8.84 10.93 11.06
CA PHE A 353 8.65 12.33 11.41
C PHE A 353 8.22 12.38 12.88
N LEU A 354 9.02 13.00 13.76
CA LEU A 354 8.73 13.13 15.19
C LEU A 354 8.51 14.60 15.54
N GLN A 355 7.30 14.92 16.00
CA GLN A 355 6.89 16.28 16.35
C GLN A 355 5.71 16.25 17.32
N PHE A 356 5.41 17.37 17.98
CA PHE A 356 4.14 17.52 18.69
C PHE A 356 2.95 17.40 17.71
N PRO A 357 1.90 16.62 18.01
CA PRO A 357 0.73 16.41 17.15
C PRO A 357 -0.21 17.59 17.14
N LEU A 358 0.31 18.80 16.97
CA LEU A 358 -0.42 20.06 17.02
C LEU A 358 -0.21 20.88 15.75
N ARG A 359 -1.18 21.73 15.45
CA ARG A 359 -1.10 22.83 14.48
C ARG A 359 -1.94 24.00 14.95
N THR A 360 -1.61 25.22 14.52
CA THR A 360 -2.49 26.37 14.74
C THR A 360 -3.82 26.18 14.00
N ALA A 361 -4.91 26.59 14.66
CA ALA A 361 -6.25 26.19 14.26
C ALA A 361 -7.34 27.24 14.52
N TRP A 362 -7.02 28.53 14.43
CA TRP A 362 -8.06 29.55 14.31
C TRP A 362 -8.80 29.44 12.97
N ALA A 363 -8.08 29.05 11.92
CA ALA A 363 -8.64 28.73 10.62
C ALA A 363 -8.04 27.48 10.01
N ILE A 364 -8.86 26.70 9.32
CA ILE A 364 -8.45 25.56 8.51
C ILE A 364 -9.21 25.57 7.19
N THR A 365 -8.66 24.93 6.15
CA THR A 365 -9.38 24.79 4.90
C THR A 365 -10.48 23.73 5.00
N ILE A 366 -11.57 23.89 4.24
CA ILE A 366 -12.63 22.87 4.12
C ILE A 366 -12.04 21.52 3.67
N HIS A 367 -11.03 21.54 2.79
CA HIS A 367 -10.31 20.33 2.38
C HIS A 367 -9.62 19.62 3.56
N LYS A 368 -8.91 20.38 4.42
CA LYS A 368 -8.22 19.82 5.59
C LYS A 368 -9.16 19.50 6.76
N SER A 369 -10.43 19.93 6.70
CA SER A 369 -11.44 19.59 7.71
C SER A 369 -12.16 18.27 7.43
N GLN A 370 -11.97 17.67 6.24
CA GLN A 370 -12.59 16.40 5.89
C GLN A 370 -12.23 15.30 6.91
N GLY A 371 -13.24 14.51 7.28
CA GLY A 371 -13.13 13.50 8.34
C GLY A 371 -13.21 14.04 9.78
N LEU A 372 -12.88 15.33 10.01
CA LEU A 372 -12.87 15.97 11.33
C LEU A 372 -14.27 16.37 11.80
N THR A 373 -14.43 16.66 13.09
CA THR A 373 -15.71 17.05 13.69
C THR A 373 -15.46 18.13 14.75
N PHE A 374 -16.26 19.19 14.74
CA PHE A 374 -16.14 20.34 15.61
C PHE A 374 -17.44 20.58 16.39
N GLU A 375 -17.31 21.06 17.62
CA GLU A 375 -18.45 21.56 18.39
C GLU A 375 -18.96 22.87 17.79
N ARG A 376 -18.05 23.78 17.45
CA ARG A 376 -18.38 25.12 16.95
C ARG A 376 -17.51 25.50 15.76
N ALA A 377 -18.12 25.96 14.66
CA ALA A 377 -17.39 26.38 13.48
C ALA A 377 -18.01 27.61 12.81
N ILE A 378 -17.15 28.50 12.30
CA ILE A 378 -17.53 29.62 11.45
C ILE A 378 -17.26 29.21 10.01
N ILE A 379 -18.29 29.20 9.17
CA ILE A 379 -18.20 28.71 7.80
C ILE A 379 -18.43 29.84 6.83
N ASP A 380 -17.49 30.00 5.89
CA ASP A 380 -17.69 30.78 4.69
C ASP A 380 -18.01 29.87 3.50
N ALA A 381 -19.27 29.44 3.42
CA ALA A 381 -19.76 28.59 2.33
C ALA A 381 -20.15 29.40 1.08
N SER A 382 -20.24 30.74 1.19
CA SER A 382 -20.68 31.62 0.09
C SER A 382 -19.71 31.63 -1.10
N ALA A 383 -18.42 31.38 -0.81
CA ALA A 383 -17.35 31.27 -1.78
C ALA A 383 -17.10 29.82 -2.25
N SER A 384 -18.00 28.88 -1.96
CA SER A 384 -17.89 27.51 -2.47
C SER A 384 -17.98 27.51 -3.99
N PHE A 385 -17.03 26.83 -4.63
CA PHE A 385 -16.88 26.78 -6.09
C PHE A 385 -16.91 25.36 -6.64
N ALA A 386 -16.83 24.35 -5.75
CA ALA A 386 -16.80 22.94 -6.12
C ALA A 386 -18.00 22.18 -5.54
N HIS A 387 -18.41 21.11 -6.24
CA HIS A 387 -19.41 20.17 -5.77
C HIS A 387 -19.03 19.58 -4.39
N GLY A 388 -20.03 19.40 -3.53
CA GLY A 388 -19.86 18.81 -2.19
C GLY A 388 -19.17 19.71 -1.16
N GLN A 389 -18.55 20.83 -1.55
CA GLN A 389 -17.78 21.68 -0.64
C GLN A 389 -18.64 22.29 0.49
N THR A 390 -19.84 22.78 0.16
CA THR A 390 -20.81 23.30 1.15
C THR A 390 -21.26 22.20 2.11
N TYR A 391 -21.61 21.02 1.58
CA TYR A 391 -22.00 19.87 2.39
C TYR A 391 -20.87 19.45 3.35
N VAL A 392 -19.65 19.30 2.85
CA VAL A 392 -18.47 18.92 3.65
C VAL A 392 -18.25 19.90 4.78
N ALA A 393 -18.35 21.21 4.51
CA ALA A 393 -18.19 22.26 5.52
C ALA A 393 -19.27 22.17 6.59
N LEU A 394 -20.55 22.16 6.20
CA LEU A 394 -21.69 22.11 7.12
C LEU A 394 -21.67 20.84 7.98
N SER A 395 -21.31 19.70 7.38
CA SER A 395 -21.27 18.41 8.06
C SER A 395 -20.11 18.27 9.06
N ARG A 396 -19.27 19.30 9.24
CA ARG A 396 -18.19 19.28 10.25
C ARG A 396 -18.72 19.60 11.65
N CYS A 397 -19.81 20.34 11.78
CA CYS A 397 -20.43 20.63 13.06
C CYS A 397 -21.22 19.43 13.59
N LYS A 398 -21.30 19.28 14.92
CA LYS A 398 -22.14 18.25 15.54
C LYS A 398 -23.62 18.65 15.59
N THR A 399 -23.90 19.94 15.74
CA THR A 399 -25.26 20.50 15.84
C THR A 399 -25.40 21.76 14.97
N LEU A 400 -26.64 22.13 14.67
CA LEU A 400 -26.94 23.36 13.91
C LEU A 400 -26.59 24.62 14.72
N GLU A 401 -26.72 24.58 16.05
CA GLU A 401 -26.40 25.70 16.95
C GLU A 401 -24.91 25.97 17.06
N GLY A 402 -24.07 24.95 16.82
CA GLY A 402 -22.62 25.11 16.76
C GLY A 402 -22.13 25.78 15.47
N LEU A 403 -22.98 25.87 14.45
CA LEU A 403 -22.67 26.48 13.17
C LEU A 403 -22.89 27.99 13.21
N VAL A 404 -21.95 28.77 12.68
CA VAL A 404 -22.15 30.18 12.33
C VAL A 404 -21.72 30.41 10.89
N LEU A 405 -22.54 31.10 10.11
CA LEU A 405 -22.20 31.47 8.73
C LEU A 405 -21.63 32.88 8.70
N SER A 406 -20.52 33.08 7.97
CA SER A 406 -19.95 34.42 7.74
C SER A 406 -20.68 35.20 6.65
N ALA A 407 -21.46 34.52 5.82
CA ALA A 407 -22.31 35.07 4.79
C ALA A 407 -23.52 34.13 4.57
N PRO A 408 -24.68 34.65 4.15
CA PRO A 408 -25.81 33.80 3.78
C PRO A 408 -25.41 32.81 2.68
N ILE A 409 -25.89 31.58 2.76
CA ILE A 409 -25.76 30.56 1.72
C ILE A 409 -26.82 30.84 0.65
N PRO A 410 -26.42 31.29 -0.55
CA PRO A 410 -27.36 31.41 -1.65
C PRO A 410 -27.66 30.00 -2.22
N PRO A 411 -28.80 29.79 -2.89
CA PRO A 411 -29.10 28.52 -3.56
C PRO A 411 -27.97 28.03 -4.48
N ARG A 412 -27.30 28.95 -5.18
CA ARG A 412 -26.16 28.65 -6.07
C ARG A 412 -24.92 28.06 -5.38
N ALA A 413 -24.80 28.16 -4.06
CA ALA A 413 -23.67 27.61 -3.31
C ALA A 413 -23.85 26.11 -2.99
N ILE A 414 -25.07 25.58 -3.15
CA ILE A 414 -25.34 24.13 -3.19
C ILE A 414 -25.11 23.68 -4.63
N ILE A 415 -23.83 23.46 -4.96
CA ILE A 415 -23.41 23.08 -6.32
C ILE A 415 -23.63 21.57 -6.49
N GLN A 416 -24.43 21.19 -7.48
CA GLN A 416 -24.60 19.81 -7.90
C GLN A 416 -23.87 19.58 -9.22
N ASP A 417 -23.05 18.54 -9.26
CA ASP A 417 -22.50 18.04 -10.52
C ASP A 417 -23.48 17.03 -11.13
N ALA A 418 -23.93 17.30 -12.35
CA ALA A 418 -24.91 16.45 -13.05
C ALA A 418 -24.39 15.02 -13.27
N HIS A 419 -23.07 14.85 -13.44
CA HIS A 419 -22.47 13.53 -13.61
C HIS A 419 -22.51 12.75 -12.30
N VAL A 420 -22.28 13.39 -11.16
CA VAL A 420 -22.38 12.74 -9.83
C VAL A 420 -23.82 12.32 -9.54
N GLN A 421 -24.81 13.14 -9.91
CA GLN A 421 -26.21 12.79 -9.77
C GLN A 421 -26.57 11.57 -10.62
N ALA A 422 -26.31 11.63 -11.92
CA ALA A 422 -26.59 10.54 -12.84
C ALA A 422 -25.92 9.23 -12.38
N PHE A 423 -24.68 9.33 -11.90
CA PHE A 423 -23.95 8.19 -11.36
C PHE A 423 -24.57 7.62 -10.09
N SER A 424 -25.03 8.48 -9.17
CA SER A 424 -25.69 8.04 -7.93
C SER A 424 -27.04 7.36 -8.19
N GLU A 425 -27.80 7.86 -9.17
CA GLU A 425 -29.08 7.27 -9.59
C GLU A 425 -28.87 5.89 -10.24
N ASP A 426 -27.86 5.76 -11.11
CA ASP A 426 -27.50 4.48 -11.74
C ASP A 426 -27.05 3.45 -10.69
N MET A 427 -26.18 3.86 -9.75
CA MET A 427 -25.76 3.00 -8.63
C MET A 427 -26.92 2.47 -7.80
N ALA A 428 -27.91 3.31 -7.50
CA ALA A 428 -29.06 2.93 -6.68
C ALA A 428 -29.90 1.82 -7.35
N GLN A 429 -29.91 1.77 -8.68
CA GLN A 429 -30.60 0.75 -9.47
C GLN A 429 -29.79 -0.53 -9.64
N GLN A 430 -28.45 -0.45 -9.52
CA GLN A 430 -27.52 -1.55 -9.77
C GLN A 430 -26.96 -2.21 -8.48
N LEU A 431 -27.63 -2.06 -7.35
CA LEU A 431 -27.22 -2.72 -6.11
C LEU A 431 -27.23 -4.26 -6.29
N PRO A 432 -26.16 -4.97 -5.86
CA PRO A 432 -26.01 -6.39 -6.12
C PRO A 432 -27.05 -7.20 -5.35
N THR A 433 -27.87 -7.96 -6.08
CA THR A 433 -28.81 -8.92 -5.50
C THR A 433 -28.07 -10.17 -5.01
N PRO A 434 -28.64 -10.94 -4.06
CA PRO A 434 -28.04 -12.21 -3.61
C PRO A 434 -27.80 -13.21 -4.75
N GLU A 435 -28.62 -13.18 -5.79
CA GLU A 435 -28.43 -13.98 -7.00
C GLU A 435 -27.22 -13.51 -7.80
N LYS A 436 -27.08 -12.20 -8.00
CA LYS A 436 -25.95 -11.62 -8.71
C LYS A 436 -24.62 -11.90 -7.98
N VAL A 437 -24.62 -11.83 -6.65
CA VAL A 437 -23.43 -12.17 -5.85
C VAL A 437 -23.07 -13.66 -6.02
N ARG A 438 -24.06 -14.56 -5.98
CA ARG A 438 -23.82 -15.99 -6.23
C ARG A 438 -23.27 -16.25 -7.63
N GLU A 439 -23.75 -15.52 -8.64
CA GLU A 439 -23.21 -15.58 -10.00
C GLU A 439 -21.75 -15.10 -10.04
N MET A 440 -21.42 -13.96 -9.43
CA MET A 440 -20.05 -13.43 -9.34
C MET A 440 -19.11 -14.44 -8.66
N GLU A 441 -19.53 -15.04 -7.55
CA GLU A 441 -18.76 -16.08 -6.84
C GLU A 441 -18.56 -17.33 -7.70
N ARG A 442 -19.55 -17.72 -8.51
CA ARG A 442 -19.47 -18.88 -9.40
C ARG A 442 -18.53 -18.62 -10.57
N LEU A 443 -18.63 -17.45 -11.20
CA LEU A 443 -17.72 -17.03 -12.27
C LEU A 443 -16.28 -16.93 -11.78
N PHE A 444 -16.07 -16.41 -10.58
CA PHE A 444 -14.74 -16.35 -9.99
C PHE A 444 -14.16 -17.75 -9.75
N PHE A 445 -14.97 -18.67 -9.23
CA PHE A 445 -14.55 -20.06 -9.04
C PHE A 445 -14.17 -20.73 -10.37
N LEU A 446 -14.96 -20.51 -11.43
CA LEU A 446 -14.63 -20.97 -12.79
C LEU A 446 -13.33 -20.38 -13.31
N GLN A 447 -13.11 -19.08 -13.10
CA GLN A 447 -11.87 -18.44 -13.50
C GLN A 447 -10.66 -19.10 -12.81
N LEU A 448 -10.74 -19.34 -11.50
CA LEU A 448 -9.64 -19.96 -10.76
C LEU A 448 -9.35 -21.39 -11.24
N LEU A 449 -10.38 -22.17 -11.60
CA LEU A 449 -10.19 -23.48 -12.24
C LEU A 449 -9.56 -23.34 -13.63
N GLY A 450 -10.03 -22.40 -14.44
CA GLY A 450 -9.44 -22.10 -15.75
C GLY A 450 -7.97 -21.69 -15.65
N GLU A 451 -7.61 -20.94 -14.59
CA GLU A 451 -6.23 -20.60 -14.31
C GLU A 451 -5.35 -21.79 -13.93
N VAL A 452 -5.89 -22.93 -13.49
CA VAL A 452 -5.12 -24.17 -13.31
C VAL A 452 -4.88 -24.84 -14.66
N PHE A 453 -5.95 -25.00 -15.44
CA PHE A 453 -6.00 -25.88 -16.61
C PHE A 453 -5.88 -25.18 -17.97
N SER A 454 -5.59 -23.88 -18.00
CA SER A 454 -5.33 -23.14 -19.25
C SER A 454 -3.84 -23.07 -19.56
N PHE A 455 -3.45 -23.53 -20.75
CA PHE A 455 -2.04 -23.61 -21.16
C PHE A 455 -1.66 -22.63 -22.29
N GLY A 456 -2.58 -21.75 -22.70
CA GLY A 456 -2.38 -20.87 -23.85
C GLY A 456 -1.12 -19.99 -23.74
N VAL A 457 -0.84 -19.43 -22.56
CA VAL A 457 0.37 -18.62 -22.33
C VAL A 457 1.64 -19.45 -22.54
N LEU A 458 1.69 -20.64 -21.95
CA LEU A 458 2.82 -21.57 -22.08
C LEU A 458 3.04 -21.96 -23.55
N LEU A 459 1.97 -22.26 -24.29
CA LEU A 459 2.04 -22.64 -25.71
C LEU A 459 2.53 -21.48 -26.59
N VAL A 460 2.07 -20.24 -26.34
CA VAL A 460 2.57 -19.05 -27.06
C VAL A 460 4.05 -18.81 -26.79
N LEU A 461 4.50 -18.98 -25.54
CA LEU A 461 5.92 -18.85 -25.19
C LEU A 461 6.76 -19.95 -25.86
N LEU A 462 6.27 -21.19 -25.89
CA LEU A 462 6.91 -22.30 -26.57
C LEU A 462 7.00 -22.06 -28.09
N ASP A 463 5.94 -21.56 -28.72
CA ASP A 463 5.93 -21.22 -30.15
C ASP A 463 6.92 -20.09 -30.45
N GLY A 464 7.03 -19.09 -29.58
CA GLY A 464 8.04 -18.04 -29.68
C GLY A 464 9.47 -18.58 -29.55
N PHE A 465 9.70 -19.49 -28.60
CA PHE A 465 10.99 -20.15 -28.41
C PHE A 465 11.37 -21.03 -29.61
N LEU A 466 10.41 -21.79 -30.14
CA LEU A 466 10.58 -22.61 -31.34
C LEU A 466 10.98 -21.80 -32.57
N ARG A 467 10.39 -20.62 -32.78
CA ARG A 467 10.79 -19.72 -33.89
C ARG A 467 12.24 -19.29 -33.76
N LEU A 468 12.71 -18.98 -32.55
CA LEU A 468 14.12 -18.65 -32.30
C LEU A 468 15.05 -19.84 -32.56
N LEU A 469 14.64 -21.04 -32.13
CA LEU A 469 15.38 -22.27 -32.41
C LEU A 469 15.50 -22.53 -33.92
N ASP A 470 14.41 -22.38 -34.67
CA ASP A 470 14.40 -22.62 -36.10
C ASP A 470 15.24 -21.60 -36.87
N GLU A 471 15.16 -20.31 -36.49
CA GLU A 471 15.89 -19.24 -37.16
C GLU A 471 17.41 -19.31 -36.92
N TYR A 472 17.84 -19.62 -35.70
CA TYR A 472 19.24 -19.49 -35.30
C TYR A 472 19.97 -20.80 -35.04
N PHE A 473 19.26 -21.87 -34.70
CA PHE A 473 19.86 -23.14 -34.24
C PHE A 473 19.58 -24.34 -35.14
N TYR A 474 18.74 -24.21 -36.17
CA TYR A 474 18.42 -25.29 -37.11
C TYR A 474 19.66 -25.97 -37.71
N LYS A 475 20.69 -25.19 -38.07
CA LYS A 475 21.96 -25.74 -38.62
C LYS A 475 22.92 -26.25 -37.54
N GLN A 476 22.88 -25.67 -36.35
CA GLN A 476 23.86 -25.95 -35.28
C GLN A 476 23.45 -27.16 -34.43
N GLN A 477 22.16 -27.29 -34.15
CA GLN A 477 21.57 -28.36 -33.31
C GLN A 477 20.27 -28.89 -33.93
N PRO A 478 20.31 -29.49 -35.14
CA PRO A 478 19.10 -29.92 -35.86
C PRO A 478 18.25 -30.94 -35.10
N ALA A 479 18.88 -31.85 -34.33
CA ALA A 479 18.19 -32.84 -33.52
C ALA A 479 17.33 -32.17 -32.43
N THR A 480 17.90 -31.23 -31.68
CA THR A 480 17.18 -30.46 -30.65
C THR A 480 16.01 -29.70 -31.25
N VAL A 481 16.18 -29.04 -32.39
CA VAL A 481 15.06 -28.34 -33.07
C VAL A 481 13.96 -29.32 -33.49
N ALA A 482 14.33 -30.50 -34.01
CA ALA A 482 13.37 -31.54 -34.36
C ALA A 482 12.61 -32.08 -33.14
N ASP A 483 13.29 -32.30 -32.02
CA ASP A 483 12.70 -32.77 -30.77
C ASP A 483 11.65 -31.79 -30.23
N PHE A 484 11.97 -30.48 -30.20
CA PHE A 484 10.99 -29.46 -29.78
C PHE A 484 9.80 -29.37 -30.75
N LYS A 485 10.02 -29.51 -32.06
CA LYS A 485 8.93 -29.52 -33.06
C LYS A 485 8.01 -30.73 -32.87
N ALA A 486 8.59 -31.93 -32.69
CA ALA A 486 7.82 -33.14 -32.44
C ALA A 486 7.04 -33.04 -31.12
N LEU A 487 7.67 -32.53 -30.07
CA LEU A 487 7.01 -32.30 -28.79
C LEU A 487 5.85 -31.31 -28.91
N ARG A 488 5.99 -30.20 -29.63
CA ARG A 488 4.90 -29.22 -29.79
C ARG A 488 3.67 -29.82 -30.47
N VAL A 489 3.86 -30.75 -31.41
CA VAL A 489 2.76 -31.50 -32.02
C VAL A 489 2.06 -32.39 -30.99
N ASP A 490 2.82 -33.16 -30.19
CA ASP A 490 2.26 -33.98 -29.11
C ASP A 490 1.48 -33.14 -28.07
N LEU A 491 2.02 -31.97 -27.69
CA LEU A 491 1.37 -31.05 -26.76
C LEU A 491 0.07 -30.44 -27.31
N ALA A 492 -0.07 -30.29 -28.62
CA ALA A 492 -1.33 -29.82 -29.22
C ALA A 492 -2.46 -30.82 -28.95
N ASP A 493 -2.19 -32.12 -29.09
CA ASP A 493 -3.20 -33.15 -28.88
C ASP A 493 -3.44 -33.45 -27.40
N ARG A 494 -2.37 -33.56 -26.60
CA ARG A 494 -2.44 -33.97 -25.20
C ARG A 494 -2.74 -32.84 -24.23
N ILE A 495 -2.38 -31.60 -24.56
CA ILE A 495 -2.63 -30.45 -23.68
C ILE A 495 -3.69 -29.53 -24.26
N GLU A 496 -3.47 -28.98 -25.45
CA GLU A 496 -4.35 -27.95 -26.03
C GLU A 496 -5.77 -28.50 -26.25
N ALA A 497 -5.92 -29.62 -26.97
CA ALA A 497 -7.23 -30.20 -27.24
C ALA A 497 -7.92 -30.77 -25.98
N VAL A 498 -7.16 -31.40 -25.07
CA VAL A 498 -7.72 -31.99 -23.83
C VAL A 498 -8.15 -30.90 -22.86
N SER A 499 -7.38 -29.83 -22.69
CA SER A 499 -7.74 -28.71 -21.80
C SER A 499 -9.04 -28.02 -22.25
N HIS A 500 -9.24 -27.83 -23.56
CA HIS A 500 -10.50 -27.30 -24.09
C HIS A 500 -11.71 -28.20 -23.83
N ARG A 501 -11.55 -29.53 -24.00
CA ARG A 501 -12.63 -30.48 -23.68
C ARG A 501 -12.92 -30.53 -22.18
N PHE A 502 -11.87 -30.51 -21.36
CA PHE A 502 -12.00 -30.51 -19.91
C PHE A 502 -12.64 -29.21 -19.39
N ALA A 503 -12.34 -28.07 -20.00
CA ALA A 503 -12.98 -26.79 -19.71
C ALA A 503 -14.50 -26.86 -19.79
N ARG A 504 -15.03 -27.34 -20.92
CA ARG A 504 -16.47 -27.54 -21.09
C ARG A 504 -17.07 -28.47 -20.05
N GLN A 505 -16.31 -29.48 -19.62
CA GLN A 505 -16.77 -30.44 -18.62
C GLN A 505 -16.91 -29.80 -17.24
N TYR A 506 -15.86 -29.14 -16.73
CA TYR A 506 -15.96 -28.53 -15.39
C TYR A 506 -16.89 -27.31 -15.40
N GLU A 507 -16.97 -26.55 -16.50
CA GLU A 507 -17.93 -25.46 -16.67
C GLU A 507 -19.36 -25.96 -16.50
N HIS A 508 -19.71 -27.05 -17.20
CA HIS A 508 -21.02 -27.65 -17.08
C HIS A 508 -21.34 -28.11 -15.64
N ILE A 509 -20.40 -28.77 -14.98
CA ILE A 509 -20.59 -29.23 -13.58
C ILE A 509 -20.83 -28.05 -12.65
N VAL A 510 -20.02 -26.99 -12.75
CA VAL A 510 -20.13 -25.82 -11.86
C VAL A 510 -21.39 -25.01 -12.12
N LEU A 511 -21.83 -24.91 -13.38
CA LEU A 511 -23.04 -24.16 -13.74
C LEU A 511 -24.33 -24.91 -13.38
N THR A 512 -24.31 -26.24 -13.32
CA THR A 512 -25.50 -27.06 -13.03
C THR A 512 -25.64 -27.48 -11.57
N ALA A 513 -24.53 -27.62 -10.84
CA ALA A 513 -24.56 -27.99 -9.43
C ALA A 513 -24.98 -26.81 -8.54
N GLU A 514 -25.90 -27.05 -7.61
CA GLU A 514 -26.26 -26.06 -6.58
C GLU A 514 -25.08 -25.80 -5.64
N ASP A 515 -24.45 -26.86 -5.10
CA ASP A 515 -23.23 -26.77 -4.31
C ASP A 515 -22.00 -27.25 -5.10
N TYR A 516 -21.58 -26.41 -6.06
CA TYR A 516 -20.42 -26.68 -6.88
C TYR A 516 -19.09 -26.67 -6.09
N ARG A 517 -19.03 -26.01 -4.93
CA ARG A 517 -17.81 -25.87 -4.12
C ARG A 517 -17.42 -27.20 -3.45
N HIS A 518 -18.41 -27.98 -3.05
CA HIS A 518 -18.21 -29.27 -2.38
C HIS A 518 -18.59 -30.46 -3.26
N SER A 519 -18.73 -30.27 -4.58
CA SER A 519 -19.08 -31.34 -5.51
C SER A 519 -18.00 -32.43 -5.56
N PRO A 520 -18.28 -33.67 -5.09
CA PRO A 520 -17.30 -34.75 -5.11
C PRO A 520 -16.89 -35.15 -6.53
N LEU A 521 -17.84 -35.09 -7.47
CA LEU A 521 -17.61 -35.32 -8.88
C LEU A 521 -16.59 -34.32 -9.46
N LEU A 522 -16.72 -33.04 -9.10
CA LEU A 522 -15.79 -32.02 -9.55
C LEU A 522 -14.38 -32.26 -8.98
N GLN A 523 -14.28 -32.53 -7.68
CA GLN A 523 -13.00 -32.80 -7.03
C GLN A 523 -12.26 -33.98 -7.67
N GLU A 524 -12.95 -35.12 -7.86
CA GLU A 524 -12.36 -36.29 -8.51
C GLU A 524 -11.84 -35.97 -9.92
N ARG A 525 -12.63 -35.22 -10.70
CA ARG A 525 -12.28 -34.84 -12.07
C ARG A 525 -11.08 -33.89 -12.12
N VAL A 526 -11.06 -32.90 -11.24
CA VAL A 526 -10.00 -31.89 -11.15
C VAL A 526 -8.68 -32.50 -10.70
N THR A 527 -8.69 -33.40 -9.70
CA THR A 527 -7.48 -34.12 -9.27
C THR A 527 -6.94 -35.02 -10.37
N LYS A 528 -7.79 -35.85 -11.01
CA LYS A 528 -7.36 -36.72 -12.12
C LYS A 528 -6.83 -35.94 -13.32
N ALA A 529 -7.45 -34.80 -13.64
CA ALA A 529 -6.97 -33.93 -14.70
C ALA A 529 -5.61 -33.32 -14.33
N ALA A 530 -5.40 -32.93 -13.08
CA ALA A 530 -4.13 -32.39 -12.63
C ALA A 530 -2.99 -33.40 -12.79
N ASP A 531 -3.19 -34.66 -12.39
CA ASP A 531 -2.23 -35.75 -12.61
C ASP A 531 -1.95 -35.96 -14.11
N TYR A 532 -3.01 -36.03 -14.92
CA TYR A 532 -2.87 -36.19 -16.38
C TYR A 532 -2.02 -35.08 -17.02
N PHE A 533 -2.26 -33.82 -16.67
CA PHE A 533 -1.51 -32.70 -17.23
C PHE A 533 -0.08 -32.61 -16.71
N LEU A 534 0.20 -33.07 -15.48
CA LEU A 534 1.58 -33.20 -15.00
C LEU A 534 2.36 -34.21 -15.85
N ASP A 535 1.77 -35.36 -16.14
CA ASP A 535 2.38 -36.37 -17.02
C ASP A 535 2.54 -35.87 -18.46
N ALA A 536 1.57 -35.10 -18.96
CA ALA A 536 1.65 -34.50 -20.30
C ALA A 536 2.74 -33.42 -20.41
N LEU A 537 3.02 -32.68 -19.32
CA LEU A 537 4.06 -31.65 -19.29
C LEU A 537 5.47 -32.19 -18.99
N ALA A 538 5.60 -33.40 -18.44
CA ALA A 538 6.89 -33.98 -18.07
C ALA A 538 7.93 -34.00 -19.21
N PRO A 539 7.58 -34.35 -20.47
CA PRO A 539 8.52 -34.30 -21.59
C PRO A 539 9.07 -32.88 -21.86
N LEU A 540 8.23 -31.84 -21.72
CA LEU A 540 8.65 -30.45 -21.89
C LEU A 540 9.60 -30.00 -20.78
N VAL A 541 9.30 -30.37 -19.53
CA VAL A 541 10.19 -30.10 -18.39
C VAL A 541 11.56 -30.74 -18.60
N HIS A 542 11.57 -32.01 -19.03
CA HIS A 542 12.81 -32.75 -19.29
C HIS A 542 13.62 -32.15 -20.45
N LEU A 543 12.95 -31.83 -21.57
CA LEU A 543 13.60 -31.28 -22.75
C LEU A 543 14.22 -29.90 -22.47
N LEU A 544 13.50 -29.03 -21.75
CA LEU A 544 14.03 -27.73 -21.35
C LEU A 544 15.19 -27.83 -20.36
N GLY A 545 15.13 -28.78 -19.41
CA GLY A 545 16.21 -28.99 -18.44
C GLY A 545 17.51 -29.48 -19.06
N ASN A 546 17.44 -30.22 -20.16
CA ASN A 546 18.60 -30.83 -20.82
C ASN A 546 19.13 -30.05 -22.03
N THR A 547 18.46 -28.97 -22.42
CA THR A 547 18.84 -28.19 -23.61
C THR A 547 19.80 -27.06 -23.22
N SER A 548 21.01 -27.07 -23.81
CA SER A 548 22.00 -25.98 -23.67
C SER A 548 22.25 -25.31 -25.02
N LEU A 549 21.93 -24.02 -25.10
CA LEU A 549 22.01 -23.24 -26.33
C LEU A 549 22.99 -22.08 -26.12
N SER A 550 24.03 -22.02 -26.95
CA SER A 550 25.04 -20.96 -26.95
C SER A 550 25.12 -20.28 -28.32
N THR A 551 25.28 -18.96 -28.33
CA THR A 551 25.42 -18.20 -29.58
C THR A 551 26.37 -17.02 -29.38
N ASN A 552 27.18 -16.74 -30.40
CA ASN A 552 28.12 -15.61 -30.40
C ASN A 552 27.41 -14.27 -30.72
N ASN A 553 26.14 -14.32 -31.14
CA ASN A 553 25.36 -13.12 -31.42
C ASN A 553 24.73 -12.58 -30.12
N LYS A 554 25.24 -11.45 -29.61
CA LYS A 554 24.76 -10.81 -28.37
C LYS A 554 23.26 -10.47 -28.38
N VAL A 555 22.68 -10.13 -29.54
CA VAL A 555 21.25 -9.80 -29.65
C VAL A 555 20.41 -11.07 -29.52
N VAL A 556 20.81 -12.14 -30.20
CA VAL A 556 20.13 -13.45 -30.13
C VAL A 556 20.27 -14.04 -28.74
N ALA A 557 21.45 -13.99 -28.13
CA ALA A 557 21.69 -14.45 -26.75
C ALA A 557 20.74 -13.75 -25.75
N LYS A 558 20.57 -12.43 -25.87
CA LYS A 558 19.66 -11.67 -25.01
C LYS A 558 18.18 -12.05 -25.22
N ARG A 559 17.76 -12.25 -26.47
CA ARG A 559 16.38 -12.68 -26.80
C ARG A 559 16.10 -14.10 -26.30
N LEU A 560 17.05 -15.01 -26.49
CA LEU A 560 16.97 -16.41 -26.09
C LEU A 560 16.88 -16.53 -24.57
N LYS A 561 17.77 -15.83 -23.85
CA LYS A 561 17.74 -15.77 -22.39
C LYS A 561 16.37 -15.31 -21.88
N LYS A 562 15.87 -14.19 -22.43
CA LYS A 562 14.56 -13.65 -22.03
C LYS A 562 13.41 -14.65 -22.27
N HIS A 563 13.31 -15.25 -23.46
CA HIS A 563 12.22 -16.20 -23.75
C HIS A 563 12.34 -17.49 -22.93
N SER A 564 13.56 -17.99 -22.73
CA SER A 564 13.81 -19.17 -21.90
C SER A 564 13.43 -18.92 -20.44
N GLU A 565 13.79 -17.76 -19.89
CA GLU A 565 13.38 -17.34 -18.54
C GLU A 565 11.85 -17.25 -18.42
N GLU A 566 11.17 -16.53 -19.32
CA GLU A 566 9.70 -16.38 -19.31
C GLU A 566 8.97 -17.74 -19.43
N MET A 567 9.44 -18.62 -20.33
CA MET A 567 8.86 -19.95 -20.51
C MET A 567 9.11 -20.86 -19.30
N THR A 568 10.31 -20.82 -18.72
CA THR A 568 10.66 -21.64 -17.54
C THR A 568 9.87 -21.18 -16.32
N GLU A 569 9.69 -19.87 -16.13
CA GLU A 569 8.87 -19.31 -15.05
C GLU A 569 7.39 -19.75 -15.19
N GLU A 570 6.81 -19.62 -16.38
CA GLU A 570 5.42 -20.04 -16.63
C GLU A 570 5.24 -21.56 -16.43
N LEU A 571 6.17 -22.37 -16.93
CA LEU A 571 6.12 -23.83 -16.76
C LEU A 571 6.24 -24.23 -15.28
N ARG A 572 7.16 -23.59 -14.54
CA ARG A 572 7.33 -23.83 -13.10
C ARG A 572 6.06 -23.48 -12.33
N LEU A 573 5.46 -22.32 -12.61
CA LEU A 573 4.19 -21.90 -12.02
C LEU A 573 3.10 -22.93 -12.28
N ARG A 574 2.93 -23.33 -13.54
CA ARG A 574 1.91 -24.29 -13.96
C ARG A 574 2.05 -25.64 -13.26
N VAL A 575 3.25 -26.19 -13.25
CA VAL A 575 3.55 -27.48 -12.60
C VAL A 575 3.33 -27.41 -11.08
N ALA A 576 3.73 -26.31 -10.43
CA ALA A 576 3.52 -26.12 -9.00
C ALA A 576 2.03 -26.10 -8.64
N LEU A 577 1.21 -25.41 -9.44
CA LEU A 577 -0.24 -25.35 -9.23
C LEU A 577 -0.92 -26.70 -9.47
N LEU A 578 -0.57 -27.39 -10.55
CA LEU A 578 -1.11 -28.72 -10.85
C LEU A 578 -0.75 -29.72 -9.74
N ARG A 579 0.49 -29.72 -9.23
CA ARG A 579 0.91 -30.58 -8.11
C ARG A 579 0.09 -30.31 -6.85
N HIS A 580 -0.13 -29.04 -6.53
CA HIS A 580 -0.94 -28.68 -5.38
C HIS A 580 -2.36 -29.24 -5.48
N VAL A 581 -3.00 -29.07 -6.65
CA VAL A 581 -4.37 -29.55 -6.92
C VAL A 581 -4.45 -31.08 -6.97
N ALA A 582 -3.43 -31.75 -7.52
CA ALA A 582 -3.34 -33.21 -7.51
C ALA A 582 -3.27 -33.76 -6.08
N ALA A 583 -2.47 -33.14 -5.21
CA ALA A 583 -2.27 -33.62 -3.84
C ALA A 583 -3.43 -33.28 -2.88
N HIS A 584 -4.08 -32.13 -3.04
CA HIS A 584 -5.02 -31.60 -2.05
C HIS A 584 -6.45 -31.38 -2.59
N GLY A 585 -6.68 -31.61 -3.87
CA GLY A 585 -7.91 -31.17 -4.56
C GLY A 585 -7.93 -29.67 -4.79
N PHE A 586 -9.10 -29.15 -5.16
CA PHE A 586 -9.29 -27.72 -5.42
C PHE A 586 -10.19 -27.08 -4.37
N GLU A 587 -9.58 -26.32 -3.46
CA GLU A 587 -10.28 -25.42 -2.54
C GLU A 587 -9.82 -24.00 -2.82
N GLN A 588 -10.77 -23.06 -2.92
CA GLN A 588 -10.53 -21.71 -3.42
C GLN A 588 -9.43 -20.96 -2.64
N LYS A 589 -9.48 -20.96 -1.30
CA LYS A 589 -8.51 -20.23 -0.47
C LYS A 589 -7.14 -20.89 -0.48
N ALA A 590 -7.08 -22.23 -0.40
CA ALA A 590 -5.85 -23.00 -0.50
C ALA A 590 -5.17 -22.79 -1.86
N TYR A 591 -5.94 -22.85 -2.95
CA TYR A 591 -5.44 -22.60 -4.29
C TYR A 591 -4.86 -21.19 -4.45
N GLN A 592 -5.56 -20.16 -3.97
CA GLN A 592 -5.07 -18.78 -4.03
C GLN A 592 -3.75 -18.61 -3.27
N GLN A 593 -3.62 -19.24 -2.09
CA GLN A 593 -2.36 -19.27 -1.33
C GLN A 593 -1.25 -19.99 -2.10
N ALA A 594 -1.55 -21.14 -2.70
CA ALA A 594 -0.59 -21.88 -3.52
C ALA A 594 -0.14 -21.09 -4.76
N ARG A 595 -1.08 -20.44 -5.46
CA ARG A 595 -0.82 -19.56 -6.60
C ARG A 595 0.08 -18.40 -6.21
N ALA A 596 -0.16 -17.81 -5.05
CA ALA A 596 0.65 -16.71 -4.54
C ALA A 596 2.12 -17.13 -4.34
N LEU A 597 2.36 -18.29 -3.72
CA LEU A 597 3.69 -18.85 -3.51
C LEU A 597 4.37 -19.22 -4.84
N ALA A 598 3.63 -19.88 -5.73
CA ALA A 598 4.15 -20.34 -7.02
C ALA A 598 4.55 -19.20 -7.97
N THR A 599 3.78 -18.10 -8.00
CA THR A 599 4.07 -16.92 -8.85
C THR A 599 5.42 -16.26 -8.47
N LEU A 600 5.88 -16.47 -7.25
CA LEU A 600 7.12 -15.92 -6.72
C LEU A 600 8.29 -16.91 -6.75
N GLY A 601 8.07 -18.08 -7.37
CA GLY A 601 9.08 -19.10 -7.57
C GLY A 601 9.23 -20.08 -6.41
N GLU A 602 8.33 -20.11 -5.41
CA GLU A 602 8.37 -21.11 -4.34
C GLU A 602 7.43 -22.30 -4.59
N THR A 603 7.73 -23.45 -3.99
CA THR A 603 6.86 -24.64 -4.06
C THR A 603 5.79 -24.58 -2.95
N PRO A 604 4.48 -24.66 -3.26
CA PRO A 604 3.41 -24.59 -2.27
C PRO A 604 3.55 -25.59 -1.09
N ASP A 605 4.11 -26.76 -1.35
CA ASP A 605 4.22 -27.86 -0.38
C ASP A 605 5.35 -27.70 0.66
N SER A 606 6.25 -26.72 0.49
CA SER A 606 7.31 -26.43 1.48
C SER A 606 6.76 -25.76 2.76
N ALA A 607 5.54 -25.21 2.70
CA ALA A 607 4.90 -24.49 3.80
C ALA A 607 4.07 -25.40 4.74
N SER A 608 3.61 -26.57 4.27
CA SER A 608 2.76 -27.48 5.06
C SER A 608 3.53 -28.10 6.24
N GLY A 609 4.81 -28.45 6.05
CA GLY A 609 5.69 -28.95 7.11
C GLY A 609 6.06 -27.92 8.19
N LYS A 610 5.97 -26.62 7.89
CA LYS A 610 6.21 -25.54 8.87
C LYS A 610 4.94 -25.20 9.66
N ARG A 611 3.74 -25.37 9.08
CA ARG A 611 2.46 -25.07 9.74
C ARG A 611 2.12 -26.08 10.84
N THR A 612 2.29 -27.38 10.63
CA THR A 612 2.09 -28.40 11.69
C THR A 612 3.03 -28.20 12.88
N ALA A 613 4.27 -27.78 12.64
CA ALA A 613 5.20 -27.40 13.70
C ALA A 613 4.82 -26.08 14.41
N LYS A 614 4.23 -25.11 13.68
CA LYS A 614 3.79 -23.82 14.25
C LYS A 614 2.47 -23.94 15.04
N THR A 615 1.51 -24.75 14.62
CA THR A 615 0.25 -24.97 15.36
C THR A 615 0.48 -25.80 16.62
N ALA A 616 1.40 -26.77 16.57
CA ALA A 616 1.84 -27.51 17.76
C ALA A 616 2.62 -26.61 18.74
N LYS A 617 3.45 -25.68 18.24
CA LYS A 617 4.10 -24.65 19.08
C LYS A 617 3.16 -23.57 19.58
N ALA A 618 2.13 -23.19 18.81
CA ALA A 618 1.15 -22.16 19.18
C ALA A 618 0.20 -22.67 20.27
N ASN A 619 -0.27 -23.92 20.18
CA ASN A 619 -1.08 -24.55 21.24
C ASN A 619 -0.27 -24.83 22.51
N ALA A 620 1.05 -25.06 22.38
CA ALA A 620 1.96 -25.14 23.54
C ALA A 620 2.29 -23.75 24.12
N ALA A 621 2.29 -22.69 23.30
CA ALA A 621 2.54 -21.32 23.73
C ALA A 621 1.29 -20.65 24.37
N GLU A 622 0.08 -20.95 23.92
CA GLU A 622 -1.16 -20.43 24.51
C GLU A 622 -1.39 -20.93 25.94
N LYS A 623 -0.90 -22.12 26.30
CA LYS A 623 -0.89 -22.58 27.70
C LYS A 623 0.23 -21.98 28.55
N ALA A 624 1.18 -21.25 27.96
CA ALA A 624 2.34 -20.69 28.67
C ALA A 624 2.34 -19.15 28.80
N VAL A 625 1.46 -18.42 28.09
CA VAL A 625 1.41 -16.93 28.13
C VAL A 625 0.45 -16.37 29.18
N ALA A 626 0.01 -17.21 30.14
CA ALA A 626 -0.62 -16.74 31.38
C ALA A 626 0.37 -16.72 32.55
N LYS A 627 1.58 -16.14 32.37
CA LYS A 627 2.39 -15.52 33.44
C LYS A 627 3.72 -14.93 32.93
N ALA A 628 4.01 -13.73 33.44
CA ALA A 628 5.29 -13.01 33.51
C ALA A 628 5.85 -12.36 32.23
N ALA A 629 5.94 -11.02 32.29
CA ALA A 629 6.69 -10.17 31.36
C ALA A 629 8.19 -10.54 31.34
N LYS A 630 8.80 -10.57 30.14
CA LYS A 630 10.26 -10.73 29.97
C LYS A 630 10.94 -9.35 29.92
N PRO A 631 12.14 -9.19 30.52
CA PRO A 631 12.89 -7.94 30.50
C PRO A 631 13.50 -7.67 29.10
N PRO A 632 13.91 -6.42 28.82
CA PRO A 632 14.48 -6.01 27.53
C PRO A 632 15.72 -6.85 27.19
N ARG A 633 15.82 -7.28 25.91
CA ARG A 633 16.99 -8.01 25.41
C ARG A 633 18.15 -7.03 25.21
N GLU A 634 19.29 -7.35 25.81
CA GLU A 634 20.54 -6.61 25.68
C GLU A 634 21.05 -6.59 24.23
N ARG A 635 21.63 -5.46 23.82
CA ARG A 635 22.19 -5.22 22.49
C ARG A 635 23.27 -6.28 22.17
N THR A 636 23.12 -6.96 21.04
CA THR A 636 23.94 -8.13 20.68
C THR A 636 25.41 -7.79 20.43
N ASP A 637 25.70 -6.56 20.05
CA ASP A 637 27.04 -6.00 19.89
C ASP A 637 27.76 -5.81 21.23
N LEU A 638 27.07 -5.27 22.24
CA LEU A 638 27.61 -5.11 23.61
C LEU A 638 27.99 -6.45 24.26
N ILE A 639 27.25 -7.52 23.95
CA ILE A 639 27.58 -8.87 24.40
C ILE A 639 28.89 -9.35 23.75
N SER A 640 29.10 -9.07 22.44
CA SER A 640 30.36 -9.40 21.76
C SER A 640 31.53 -8.61 22.33
N LEU A 641 31.33 -7.32 22.60
CA LEU A 641 32.36 -6.45 23.18
C LEU A 641 32.79 -6.94 24.56
N ARG A 642 31.84 -7.22 25.46
CA ARG A 642 32.14 -7.69 26.82
C ARG A 642 32.90 -9.02 26.83
N MET A 643 32.54 -9.93 25.93
CA MET A 643 33.25 -11.21 25.80
C MET A 643 34.68 -11.02 25.26
N PHE A 644 34.87 -10.06 24.36
CA PHE A 644 36.19 -9.68 23.86
C PHE A 644 37.06 -9.02 24.94
N GLU A 645 36.52 -8.06 25.69
CA GLU A 645 37.20 -7.41 26.83
C GLU A 645 37.55 -8.40 27.95
N SER A 646 36.84 -9.54 28.05
CA SER A 646 37.17 -10.63 28.97
C SER A 646 38.34 -11.52 28.51
N GLY A 647 38.97 -11.19 27.38
CA GLY A 647 40.17 -11.87 26.85
C GLY A 647 39.89 -13.00 25.87
N LYS A 648 38.65 -13.15 25.36
CA LYS A 648 38.30 -14.18 24.37
C LYS A 648 38.60 -13.74 22.95
N THR A 649 39.04 -14.68 22.12
CA THR A 649 39.25 -14.41 20.69
C THR A 649 37.93 -14.31 19.92
N VAL A 650 37.97 -13.74 18.72
CA VAL A 650 36.78 -13.57 17.87
C VAL A 650 36.15 -14.94 17.53
N GLU A 651 36.97 -15.96 17.35
CA GLU A 651 36.60 -17.33 17.04
C GLU A 651 35.90 -18.01 18.24
N GLU A 652 36.40 -17.78 19.44
CA GLU A 652 35.80 -18.28 20.68
C GLU A 652 34.44 -17.63 20.94
N ILE A 653 34.34 -16.31 20.74
CA ILE A 653 33.07 -15.57 20.84
C ILE A 653 32.07 -16.08 19.80
N ALA A 654 32.52 -16.34 18.58
CA ALA A 654 31.68 -16.88 17.52
C ALA A 654 31.13 -18.26 17.89
N ALA A 655 31.99 -19.16 18.36
CA ALA A 655 31.61 -20.51 18.77
C ALA A 655 30.62 -20.50 19.96
N GLU A 656 30.91 -19.71 20.99
CA GLU A 656 30.09 -19.67 22.22
C GLU A 656 28.73 -18.99 22.00
N ARG A 657 28.67 -18.03 21.08
CA ARG A 657 27.42 -17.34 20.74
C ARG A 657 26.63 -18.00 19.60
N GLY A 658 27.16 -19.07 19.00
CA GLY A 658 26.56 -19.69 17.82
C GLY A 658 26.52 -18.75 16.60
N LEU A 659 27.50 -17.86 16.49
CA LEU A 659 27.65 -16.91 15.40
C LEU A 659 28.80 -17.33 14.47
N VAL A 660 28.84 -16.77 13.27
CA VAL A 660 30.03 -16.85 12.40
C VAL A 660 30.99 -15.71 12.77
N ALA A 661 32.31 -15.94 12.67
CA ALA A 661 33.34 -14.96 13.03
C ALA A 661 33.12 -13.60 12.36
N ALA A 662 32.68 -13.58 11.09
CA ALA A 662 32.34 -12.36 10.35
C ALA A 662 31.28 -11.47 11.06
N THR A 663 30.33 -12.08 11.77
CA THR A 663 29.31 -11.35 12.54
C THR A 663 29.90 -10.74 13.80
N VAL A 664 30.85 -11.43 14.45
CA VAL A 664 31.56 -10.91 15.62
C VAL A 664 32.49 -9.76 15.21
N TYR A 665 33.24 -9.89 14.11
CA TYR A 665 34.03 -8.79 13.53
C TYR A 665 33.16 -7.58 13.21
N LYS A 666 31.95 -7.77 12.68
CA LYS A 666 31.00 -6.68 12.43
C LYS A 666 30.55 -5.99 13.73
N HIS A 667 30.31 -6.73 14.81
CA HIS A 667 29.98 -6.14 16.11
C HIS A 667 31.15 -5.30 16.65
N LEU A 668 32.37 -5.85 16.64
CA LEU A 668 33.54 -5.14 17.16
C LEU A 668 33.94 -3.94 16.28
N SER A 669 33.68 -3.98 14.96
CA SER A 669 33.96 -2.87 14.05
C SER A 669 33.23 -1.58 14.39
N GLN A 670 32.02 -1.68 14.97
CA GLN A 670 31.26 -0.50 15.39
C GLN A 670 31.96 0.18 16.55
N HIS A 671 32.48 -0.60 17.51
CA HIS A 671 33.22 -0.09 18.66
C HIS A 671 34.60 0.47 18.31
N VAL A 672 35.24 -0.06 17.25
CA VAL A 672 36.46 0.51 16.67
C VAL A 672 36.18 1.85 15.97
N ALA A 673 35.07 1.96 15.23
CA ALA A 673 34.68 3.21 14.58
C ALA A 673 34.23 4.29 15.59
N GLU A 674 33.63 3.88 16.71
CA GLU A 674 33.22 4.77 17.81
C GLU A 674 34.40 5.13 18.75
N GLY A 675 35.60 4.59 18.54
CA GLY A 675 36.80 4.88 19.35
C GLY A 675 36.83 4.19 20.71
N THR A 676 35.88 3.30 20.98
CA THR A 676 35.76 2.55 22.25
C THR A 676 36.62 1.29 22.33
N LEU A 677 37.15 0.81 21.19
CA LEU A 677 38.03 -0.36 21.09
C LEU A 677 39.17 -0.06 20.10
N SER A 678 40.42 -0.39 20.41
CA SER A 678 41.54 -0.13 19.50
C SER A 678 41.58 -1.17 18.38
N LEU A 679 41.90 -0.75 17.16
CA LEU A 679 42.08 -1.68 16.03
C LEU A 679 43.21 -2.69 16.32
N ALA A 680 44.25 -2.26 17.03
CA ALA A 680 45.40 -3.09 17.41
C ALA A 680 45.06 -4.19 18.43
N ASP A 681 43.90 -4.09 19.11
CA ASP A 681 43.44 -5.13 20.03
C ASP A 681 42.84 -6.31 19.28
N ILE A 682 42.34 -6.09 18.05
CA ILE A 682 41.59 -7.08 17.26
C ILE A 682 42.44 -7.67 16.13
N VAL A 683 43.36 -6.88 15.57
CA VAL A 683 44.16 -7.26 14.41
C VAL A 683 45.64 -7.10 14.74
N ALA A 684 46.46 -8.07 14.33
CA ALA A 684 47.90 -8.04 14.60
C ALA A 684 48.53 -6.74 14.06
N PRO A 685 49.39 -6.04 14.83
CA PRO A 685 50.01 -4.79 14.41
C PRO A 685 50.75 -4.87 13.07
N ASP A 686 51.37 -6.02 12.77
CA ASP A 686 52.07 -6.27 11.51
C ASP A 686 51.11 -6.34 10.32
N HIS A 687 49.89 -6.85 10.50
CA HIS A 687 48.84 -6.88 9.47
C HIS A 687 48.31 -5.47 9.19
N ILE A 688 48.11 -4.68 10.25
CA ILE A 688 47.68 -3.27 10.13
C ILE A 688 48.76 -2.47 9.37
N ALA A 689 50.03 -2.61 9.75
CA ALA A 689 51.14 -1.89 9.13
C ALA A 689 51.30 -2.24 7.64
N ARG A 690 51.18 -3.52 7.25
CA ARG A 690 51.24 -3.94 5.85
C ARG A 690 50.10 -3.37 5.01
N VAL A 691 48.86 -3.43 5.52
CA VAL A 691 47.68 -2.95 4.79
C VAL A 691 47.72 -1.41 4.65
N VAL A 692 48.06 -0.69 5.73
CA VAL A 692 48.16 0.78 5.72
C VAL A 692 49.33 1.25 4.85
N GLY A 693 50.48 0.57 4.91
CA GLY A 693 51.64 0.84 4.07
C GLY A 693 51.32 0.66 2.59
N PHE A 694 50.67 -0.45 2.23
CA PHE A 694 50.27 -0.73 0.85
C PHE A 694 49.29 0.32 0.28
N ILE A 695 48.30 0.75 1.08
CA ILE A 695 47.35 1.81 0.71
C ILE A 695 48.07 3.16 0.54
N SER A 696 49.08 3.45 1.36
CA SER A 696 49.84 4.70 1.28
C SER A 696 50.74 4.76 0.05
N GLU A 697 51.27 3.62 -0.39
CA GLU A 697 52.10 3.49 -1.60
C GLU A 697 51.26 3.47 -2.89
N HIS A 698 49.95 3.16 -2.80
CA HIS A 698 49.02 3.10 -3.94
C HIS A 698 47.76 3.95 -3.68
N PRO A 699 47.87 5.29 -3.82
CA PRO A 699 46.78 6.23 -3.51
C PRO A 699 45.61 6.22 -4.52
N ASP A 700 45.78 5.62 -5.70
CA ASP A 700 44.69 5.39 -6.65
C ASP A 700 43.80 4.24 -6.16
N SER A 701 42.47 4.34 -6.33
CA SER A 701 41.50 3.42 -5.73
C SER A 701 41.73 1.94 -6.10
N VAL A 702 42.49 1.22 -5.27
CA VAL A 702 42.76 -0.22 -5.42
C VAL A 702 41.49 -1.00 -5.08
N SER A 703 41.13 -1.98 -5.91
CA SER A 703 39.98 -2.84 -5.65
C SER A 703 40.25 -3.79 -4.47
N PHE A 704 39.19 -4.23 -3.79
CA PHE A 704 39.32 -5.16 -2.66
C PHE A 704 40.01 -6.48 -3.05
N TYR A 705 39.84 -6.91 -4.31
CA TYR A 705 40.44 -8.14 -4.82
C TYR A 705 41.96 -7.99 -5.04
N GLU A 706 42.40 -6.86 -5.59
CA GLU A 706 43.83 -6.56 -5.78
C GLU A 706 44.57 -6.43 -4.44
N LEU A 707 43.92 -5.86 -3.41
CA LEU A 707 44.48 -5.82 -2.05
C LEU A 707 44.69 -7.22 -1.47
N MET A 708 43.73 -8.12 -1.67
CA MET A 708 43.86 -9.50 -1.21
C MET A 708 44.98 -10.25 -1.94
N GLU A 709 45.10 -10.05 -3.25
CA GLU A 709 46.13 -10.73 -4.06
C GLU A 709 47.54 -10.24 -3.71
N ALA A 710 47.70 -8.96 -3.35
CA ALA A 710 49.00 -8.37 -3.04
C ALA A 710 49.48 -8.61 -1.59
N LEU A 711 48.57 -8.79 -0.63
CA LEU A 711 48.92 -8.84 0.81
C LEU A 711 49.08 -10.26 1.37
N GLY A 712 48.80 -11.29 0.57
CA GLY A 712 48.97 -12.70 0.95
C GLY A 712 47.77 -13.30 1.70
N ASP A 713 47.72 -14.64 1.75
CA ASP A 713 46.60 -15.40 2.34
C ASP A 713 46.56 -15.40 3.88
N ASP A 714 47.55 -14.79 4.53
CA ASP A 714 47.66 -14.72 6.00
C ASP A 714 46.82 -13.58 6.63
N ILE A 715 46.35 -12.62 5.82
CA ILE A 715 45.36 -11.61 6.25
C ILE A 715 43.96 -12.06 5.81
N SER A 716 43.08 -12.31 6.78
CA SER A 716 41.71 -12.71 6.47
C SER A 716 40.89 -11.59 5.82
N GLN A 717 39.88 -11.96 5.02
CA GLN A 717 38.93 -10.99 4.45
C GLN A 717 38.23 -10.12 5.51
N ALA A 718 38.05 -10.66 6.72
CA ALA A 718 37.42 -9.94 7.82
C ALA A 718 38.35 -8.87 8.41
N GLU A 719 39.63 -9.20 8.64
CA GLU A 719 40.65 -8.25 9.09
C GLU A 719 40.88 -7.14 8.07
N LEU A 720 40.98 -7.49 6.78
CA LEU A 720 41.17 -6.51 5.70
C LEU A 720 40.01 -5.49 5.63
N ARG A 721 38.76 -5.97 5.77
CA ARG A 721 37.58 -5.08 5.83
C ARG A 721 37.57 -4.19 7.06
N LEU A 722 38.05 -4.70 8.20
CA LEU A 722 38.14 -3.96 9.45
C LEU A 722 39.14 -2.81 9.34
N ILE A 723 40.34 -3.08 8.79
CA ILE A 723 41.39 -2.08 8.59
C ILE A 723 40.95 -1.02 7.57
N LEU A 724 40.28 -1.43 6.47
CA LEU A 724 39.74 -0.52 5.46
C LEU A 724 38.60 0.37 6.00
N ALA A 725 37.76 -0.16 6.89
CA ALA A 725 36.72 0.62 7.54
C ALA A 725 37.32 1.68 8.48
N HIS A 726 38.33 1.31 9.27
CA HIS A 726 39.01 2.21 10.21
C HIS A 726 39.81 3.33 9.51
N THR A 727 40.54 2.99 8.43
CA THR A 727 41.29 3.98 7.63
C THR A 727 40.38 4.98 6.92
N ARG A 728 39.18 4.55 6.49
CA ARG A 728 38.15 5.45 5.91
C ARG A 728 37.49 6.35 6.96
N SER A 729 37.30 5.90 8.19
CA SER A 729 36.76 6.76 9.25
C SER A 729 37.78 7.81 9.73
N ALA A 730 39.06 7.44 9.82
CA ALA A 730 40.14 8.33 10.26
C ALA A 730 40.49 9.44 9.24
N SER A 731 40.13 9.27 7.97
CA SER A 731 40.32 10.28 6.90
C SER A 731 39.16 11.29 6.79
N THR A 732 38.08 11.09 7.57
CA THR A 732 36.89 11.96 7.63
C THR A 732 36.72 12.73 8.94
N SER A 733 37.68 12.62 9.86
CA SER A 733 37.66 13.22 11.20
C SER A 733 38.71 14.31 11.39
#